data_AF-A0A7C4PUI5-F1
#
_entry.id   AF-A0A7C4PUI5-F1
#
_cell.length_a   1.000
_cell.length_b   1.000
_cell.length_c   1.000
_cell.angle_alpha   90.00
_cell.angle_beta   90.00
_cell.angle_gamma   90.00
#
_symmetry.space_group_name_H-M   'P 1'
#
loop_
_entity.id
_entity.type
_entity.pdbx_description
1 polymer ?
#
loop_
_entity_poly.entity_id
_entity_poly.type
_entity_poly.pdbx_seq_one_letter_code
_entity_poly.pdbx_strand_id
1 'polypeptide(L)'
;MSLEGLIKSISSIKFEILSPEIIRKMSVANIITADTYDEDGLPIDGGLMDRRLGTIEPGQKCQTCGNRIGQCPGHFGHIELARPVVHAGFAKLIFLILKSTCWNCGKILLSKEYYERYRKLMNRYKQKWPQLRYKLAERIIKKAKLQKCPHCDKEQYKIKFEKPTTYYEERPEGSLKLTPSEIRARLERISDEDVELLGLDPKSARPEWMVLTVLPVPPPVVRPSITLETGIRSEDDLTHKLVDIIRINERLKENINAGAPQLIIEDLWELLQYHITTYFNNETSGIPPARHRSGRPLRTLTQRLKGKEGRFRSNLSGKRVDFSARTVISPDPFLSINEVGVPIDVAKVLTIPERVTKINIEEMKRLVENGPDIHPGANYIIRPDGRRIDLRFPKDRKAIANSLDVGYIVERHIRNGDIVLFNRQPSLHRMSIMAHKVRVLPYKTFRLNLCVCPPYNADFDGDEMNLHVPQSEEARAEALILMLVQEQILSPRYGGPIIGAIQDYITGAFLLTRKETLLTREEASQLLISAGYEGDLPPPAIKEPKEFWTGKQLVSLFLPKDFNYTGKANICHKCDICKKEECPYDAYVVIRNGILISGVLDKKSIGAGQPESILHRLVKDYSTDVAREFMDKAFRLFLVYID
;
A
#
# COMPACT_ATOMS: atom_id res chain seq x y z
N MET A 1 -25.45 20.36 -10.62
CA MET A 1 -24.45 19.55 -11.33
C MET A 1 -23.52 18.94 -10.29
N SER A 2 -23.60 17.63 -10.05
CA SER A 2 -22.72 16.96 -9.10
C SER A 2 -21.26 17.06 -9.57
N LEU A 3 -20.37 17.45 -8.66
CA LEU A 3 -18.92 17.56 -8.89
C LEU A 3 -18.29 16.26 -9.40
N GLU A 4 -18.97 15.12 -9.24
CA GLU A 4 -18.55 13.81 -9.75
C GLU A 4 -18.44 13.75 -11.28
N GLY A 5 -19.18 14.59 -12.02
CA GLY A 5 -19.03 14.69 -13.48
C GLY A 5 -17.77 15.42 -13.97
N LEU A 6 -17.05 16.12 -13.07
CA LEU A 6 -15.87 16.94 -13.40
C LEU A 6 -14.54 16.23 -13.10
N ILE A 7 -14.55 15.15 -12.34
CA ILE A 7 -13.32 14.45 -11.91
C ILE A 7 -12.98 13.38 -12.95
N LYS A 8 -12.00 13.69 -13.81
CA LYS A 8 -11.46 12.72 -14.77
C LYS A 8 -10.56 11.71 -14.06
N SER A 9 -10.80 10.42 -14.27
CA SER A 9 -9.88 9.36 -13.85
C SER A 9 -8.76 9.17 -14.88
N ILE A 10 -7.59 8.71 -14.44
CA ILE A 10 -6.45 8.43 -15.32
C ILE A 10 -6.67 7.06 -15.96
N SER A 11 -6.87 7.02 -17.28
CA SER A 11 -7.05 5.75 -18.02
C SER A 11 -5.75 5.00 -18.28
N SER A 12 -4.68 5.73 -18.62
CA SER A 12 -3.38 5.16 -18.99
C SER A 12 -2.27 6.20 -18.84
N ILE A 13 -1.04 5.72 -18.68
CA ILE A 13 0.16 6.57 -18.64
C ILE A 13 1.07 6.16 -19.80
N LYS A 14 1.41 7.11 -20.67
CA LYS A 14 2.35 6.92 -21.76
C LYS A 14 3.73 7.44 -21.35
N PHE A 15 4.73 6.57 -21.32
CA PHE A 15 6.10 6.94 -20.98
C PHE A 15 6.86 7.42 -22.21
N GLU A 16 7.57 8.54 -22.08
CA GLU A 16 8.34 9.19 -23.14
C GLU A 16 9.71 9.64 -22.59
N ILE A 17 10.68 9.81 -23.48
CA ILE A 17 11.94 10.50 -23.18
C ILE A 17 11.67 11.99 -23.42
N LEU A 18 11.94 12.82 -22.41
CA LEU A 18 11.71 14.25 -22.52
C LEU A 18 12.64 14.87 -23.57
N SER A 19 12.06 15.46 -24.61
CA SER A 19 12.83 16.20 -25.60
C SER A 19 13.34 17.53 -25.02
N PRO A 20 14.46 18.08 -25.52
CA PRO A 20 14.94 19.40 -25.10
C PRO A 20 13.88 20.50 -25.24
N GLU A 21 13.07 20.44 -26.29
CA GLU A 21 11.98 21.39 -26.52
C GLU A 21 10.87 21.28 -25.47
N ILE A 22 10.48 20.07 -25.11
CA ILE A 22 9.49 19.83 -24.05
C ILE A 22 10.05 20.33 -22.72
N ILE A 23 11.34 20.08 -22.42
CA ILE A 23 11.98 20.55 -21.18
C ILE A 23 11.99 22.08 -21.10
N ARG A 24 12.33 22.78 -22.19
CA ARG A 24 12.27 24.25 -22.22
C ARG A 24 10.84 24.77 -22.09
N LYS A 25 9.87 24.14 -22.76
CA LYS A 25 8.46 24.55 -22.72
C LYS A 25 7.79 24.30 -21.36
N MET A 26 8.15 23.22 -20.67
CA MET A 26 7.63 22.93 -19.32
C MET A 26 8.29 23.79 -18.24
N SER A 27 9.41 24.44 -18.57
CA SER A 27 10.20 25.18 -17.60
C SER A 27 9.72 26.62 -17.47
N VAL A 28 9.65 27.10 -16.24
CA VAL A 28 9.24 28.47 -15.91
C VAL A 28 10.43 29.42 -15.70
N ALA A 29 11.64 28.89 -15.53
CA ALA A 29 12.85 29.65 -15.25
C ALA A 29 14.08 28.90 -15.79
N ASN A 30 14.99 29.66 -16.40
CA ASN A 30 16.34 29.20 -16.71
C ASN A 30 17.22 29.40 -15.47
N ILE A 31 17.87 28.34 -15.00
CA ILE A 31 18.70 28.36 -13.81
C ILE A 31 20.16 28.53 -14.21
N ILE A 32 20.74 29.65 -13.79
CA ILE A 32 22.07 30.09 -14.20
C ILE A 32 23.00 30.10 -13.00
N THR A 33 22.54 30.58 -11.85
CA THR A 33 23.38 30.78 -10.67
C THR A 33 23.38 29.55 -9.76
N ALA A 34 24.56 29.21 -9.25
CA ALA A 34 24.72 28.10 -8.31
C ALA A 34 24.31 28.46 -6.87
N ASP A 35 24.29 29.75 -6.54
CA ASP A 35 23.95 30.23 -5.22
C ASP A 35 22.44 30.20 -4.99
N THR A 36 22.03 29.85 -3.77
CA THR A 36 20.62 29.60 -3.43
C THR A 36 19.94 30.82 -2.80
N TYR A 37 20.65 31.53 -1.92
CA TYR A 37 20.14 32.71 -1.20
C TYR A 37 21.16 33.84 -1.23
N ASP A 38 20.67 35.07 -1.22
CA ASP A 38 21.48 36.27 -1.10
C ASP A 38 21.93 36.54 0.35
N GLU A 39 22.69 37.61 0.57
CA GLU A 39 23.18 38.03 1.88
C GLU A 39 22.04 38.38 2.86
N ASP A 40 20.87 38.77 2.32
CA ASP A 40 19.65 39.08 3.08
C ASP A 40 18.81 37.82 3.40
N GLY A 41 19.26 36.64 2.96
CA GLY A 41 18.59 35.35 3.17
C GLY A 41 17.36 35.12 2.29
N LEU A 42 17.16 35.94 1.26
CA LEU A 42 16.11 35.77 0.26
C LEU A 42 16.59 34.88 -0.90
N PRO A 43 15.69 34.11 -1.52
CA PRO A 43 16.07 33.30 -2.68
C PRO A 43 16.50 34.17 -3.86
N ILE A 44 17.62 33.80 -4.50
CA ILE A 44 18.16 34.51 -5.67
C ILE A 44 17.33 34.18 -6.93
N ASP A 45 17.01 35.23 -7.70
CA ASP A 45 16.37 35.09 -9.01
C ASP A 45 17.31 34.39 -10.02
N GLY A 46 16.80 33.37 -10.71
CA GLY A 46 17.62 32.54 -11.60
C GLY A 46 18.53 31.52 -10.88
N GLY A 47 18.42 31.42 -9.55
CA GLY A 47 19.09 30.41 -8.73
C GLY A 47 18.23 29.19 -8.46
N LEU A 48 18.78 28.20 -7.74
CA LEU A 48 18.08 26.95 -7.46
C LEU A 48 16.87 27.11 -6.53
N MET A 49 16.72 28.21 -5.79
CA MET A 49 15.55 28.45 -4.93
C MET A 49 14.61 29.54 -5.47
N ASP A 50 14.71 29.85 -6.77
CA ASP A 50 13.87 30.84 -7.44
C ASP A 50 12.37 30.64 -7.13
N ARG A 51 11.70 31.72 -6.71
CA ARG A 51 10.30 31.73 -6.27
C ARG A 51 9.31 31.31 -7.35
N ARG A 52 9.72 31.33 -8.62
CA ARG A 52 8.97 30.80 -9.76
C ARG A 52 8.87 29.27 -9.72
N LEU A 53 9.86 28.58 -9.16
CA LEU A 53 9.87 27.11 -9.08
C LEU A 53 8.90 26.56 -8.01
N GLY A 54 8.42 27.41 -7.10
CA GLY A 54 7.52 27.05 -6.02
C GLY A 54 7.92 27.68 -4.70
N THR A 55 7.12 27.45 -3.67
CA THR A 55 7.40 27.94 -2.31
C THR A 55 7.36 26.80 -1.30
N ILE A 56 8.31 26.81 -0.37
CA ILE A 56 8.43 25.87 0.76
C ILE A 56 8.27 26.59 2.11
N GLU A 57 8.20 27.92 2.12
CA GLU A 57 8.11 28.69 3.35
C GLU A 57 6.66 29.06 3.66
N PRO A 58 6.18 28.82 4.90
CA PRO A 58 4.87 29.29 5.33
C PRO A 58 4.75 30.81 5.18
N GLY A 59 3.70 31.27 4.49
CA GLY A 59 3.40 32.69 4.32
C GLY A 59 3.82 33.28 2.97
N GLN A 60 4.79 32.67 2.28
CA GLN A 60 5.15 33.07 0.92
C GLN A 60 4.16 32.53 -0.12
N LYS A 61 4.01 33.25 -1.22
CA LYS A 61 3.24 32.83 -2.40
C LYS A 61 4.19 32.52 -3.55
N CYS A 62 3.89 31.47 -4.31
CA CYS A 62 4.63 31.18 -5.53
C CYS A 62 4.38 32.28 -6.58
N GLN A 63 5.43 32.77 -7.24
CA GLN A 63 5.29 33.79 -8.29
C GLN A 63 4.61 33.25 -9.56
N THR A 64 4.70 31.94 -9.83
CA THR A 64 4.12 31.32 -11.03
C THR A 64 2.63 31.02 -10.88
N CYS A 65 2.21 30.41 -9.76
CA CYS A 65 0.81 30.01 -9.56
C CYS A 65 0.04 30.85 -8.53
N GLY A 66 0.70 31.71 -7.75
CA GLY A 66 0.06 32.50 -6.68
C GLY A 66 -0.35 31.71 -5.43
N ASN A 67 -0.27 30.37 -5.48
CA ASN A 67 -0.66 29.49 -4.39
C ASN A 67 0.35 29.52 -3.24
N ARG A 68 -0.14 29.21 -2.04
CA ARG A 68 0.66 29.00 -0.82
C ARG A 68 1.17 27.56 -0.73
N ILE A 69 2.02 27.31 0.27
CA ILE A 69 2.48 25.97 0.63
C ILE A 69 1.30 24.99 0.80
N GLY A 70 1.44 23.78 0.25
CA GLY A 70 0.40 22.74 0.25
C GLY A 70 -0.54 22.76 -0.97
N GLN A 71 -0.80 23.92 -1.58
CA GLN A 71 -1.59 24.06 -2.80
C GLN A 71 -0.74 24.28 -4.06
N CYS A 72 0.50 24.73 -3.89
CA CYS A 72 1.46 24.85 -4.99
C CYS A 72 2.02 23.46 -5.36
N PRO A 73 1.80 22.97 -6.60
CA PRO A 73 2.31 21.66 -7.04
C PRO A 73 3.83 21.66 -7.29
N GLY A 74 4.44 22.85 -7.39
CA GLY A 74 5.81 23.04 -7.83
C GLY A 74 5.92 23.18 -9.36
N HIS A 75 6.94 23.89 -9.81
CA HIS A 75 7.19 24.19 -11.23
C HIS A 75 8.64 23.89 -11.60
N PHE A 76 8.84 23.29 -12.78
CA PHE A 76 10.18 22.89 -13.22
C PHE A 76 11.01 24.07 -13.71
N GLY A 77 12.30 24.03 -13.40
CA GLY A 77 13.33 24.85 -14.03
C GLY A 77 14.05 24.07 -15.13
N HIS A 78 14.97 24.71 -15.83
CA HIS A 78 15.91 24.02 -16.71
C HIS A 78 17.30 24.64 -16.63
N ILE A 79 18.33 23.83 -16.91
CA ILE A 79 19.71 24.26 -17.10
C ILE A 79 20.08 23.95 -18.55
N GLU A 80 20.55 24.96 -19.27
CA GLU A 80 21.12 24.79 -20.60
C GLU A 80 22.57 24.30 -20.47
N LEU A 81 22.86 23.10 -20.97
CA LEU A 81 24.19 22.52 -20.87
C LEU A 81 25.11 23.13 -21.93
N ALA A 82 26.32 23.54 -21.52
CA ALA A 82 27.32 24.11 -22.42
C ALA A 82 27.79 23.12 -23.48
N ARG A 83 27.78 21.82 -23.16
CA ARG A 83 28.06 20.70 -24.08
C ARG A 83 27.10 19.54 -23.80
N PRO A 84 26.79 18.70 -24.81
CA PRO A 84 25.90 17.57 -24.65
C PRO A 84 26.50 16.51 -23.72
N VAL A 85 25.65 15.82 -22.95
CA VAL A 85 26.06 14.83 -21.94
C VAL A 85 25.28 13.53 -22.12
N VAL A 86 25.97 12.40 -22.09
CA VAL A 86 25.33 11.09 -22.28
C VAL A 86 24.56 10.72 -21.01
N HIS A 87 23.26 10.40 -21.14
CA HIS A 87 22.50 9.91 -20.00
C HIS A 87 22.90 8.47 -19.66
N ALA A 88 23.47 8.26 -18.46
CA ALA A 88 24.04 6.97 -18.05
C ALA A 88 23.03 5.80 -18.08
N GLY A 89 21.75 6.06 -17.84
CA GLY A 89 20.69 5.05 -17.93
C GLY A 89 20.48 4.49 -19.35
N PHE A 90 20.79 5.28 -20.38
CA PHE A 90 20.64 4.88 -21.79
C PHE A 90 21.96 4.48 -22.44
N ALA A 91 23.08 4.49 -21.70
CA ALA A 91 24.41 4.31 -22.29
C ALA A 91 24.56 2.99 -23.07
N LYS A 92 24.01 1.89 -22.54
CA LYS A 92 23.99 0.59 -23.23
C LYS A 92 23.11 0.59 -24.48
N LEU A 93 21.99 1.31 -24.44
CA LEU A 93 21.07 1.39 -25.58
C LEU A 93 21.69 2.22 -26.71
N ILE A 94 22.32 3.35 -26.39
CA ILE A 94 23.11 4.16 -27.32
C ILE A 94 24.20 3.29 -27.97
N PHE A 95 24.91 2.47 -27.20
CA PHE A 95 25.91 1.54 -27.75
C PHE A 95 25.32 0.58 -28.80
N LEU A 96 24.16 -0.02 -28.50
CA LEU A 96 23.49 -0.94 -29.40
C LEU A 96 23.00 -0.24 -30.68
N ILE A 97 22.50 0.99 -30.56
CA ILE A 97 22.06 1.81 -31.70
C ILE A 97 23.27 2.16 -32.57
N LEU A 98 24.33 2.75 -31.99
CA LEU A 98 25.54 3.12 -32.73
C LEU A 98 26.17 1.92 -33.47
N LYS A 99 26.08 0.71 -32.91
CA LYS A 99 26.58 -0.51 -33.55
C LYS A 99 25.71 -1.01 -34.70
N SER A 100 24.42 -0.68 -34.70
CA SER A 100 23.44 -1.16 -35.69
C SER A 100 23.14 -0.16 -36.80
N THR A 101 23.56 1.10 -36.63
CA THR A 101 23.39 2.17 -37.62
C THR A 101 24.71 2.56 -38.27
N CYS A 102 24.67 2.99 -39.52
CA CYS A 102 25.83 3.50 -40.23
C CYS A 102 26.28 4.86 -39.67
N TRP A 103 27.58 5.01 -39.36
CA TRP A 103 28.14 6.27 -38.84
C TRP A 103 27.99 7.48 -39.79
N ASN A 104 27.89 7.23 -41.09
CA ASN A 104 27.78 8.28 -42.11
C ASN A 104 26.33 8.57 -42.51
N CYS A 105 25.59 7.56 -42.98
CA CYS A 105 24.24 7.77 -43.52
C CYS A 105 23.10 7.62 -42.50
N GLY A 106 23.36 7.19 -41.27
CA GLY A 106 22.34 7.02 -40.22
C GLY A 106 21.37 5.85 -40.42
N LYS A 107 21.38 5.20 -41.59
CA LYS A 107 20.52 4.04 -41.87
C LYS A 107 20.97 2.79 -41.12
N ILE A 108 20.02 1.92 -40.81
CA ILE A 108 20.28 0.63 -40.19
C ILE A 108 21.11 -0.28 -41.13
N LEU A 109 22.04 -1.05 -40.58
CA LEU A 109 22.94 -1.93 -41.33
C LEU A 109 22.25 -3.24 -41.74
N LEU A 110 21.21 -3.14 -42.58
CA LEU A 110 20.48 -4.26 -43.17
C LEU A 110 20.51 -4.17 -44.70
N SER A 111 20.49 -5.32 -45.39
CA SER A 111 20.25 -5.32 -46.83
C SER A 111 18.80 -4.90 -47.13
N LYS A 112 18.55 -4.38 -48.33
CA LYS A 112 17.22 -3.91 -48.76
C LYS A 112 16.13 -4.98 -48.60
N GLU A 113 16.44 -6.23 -48.93
CA GLU A 113 15.50 -7.37 -48.76
C GLU A 113 15.11 -7.62 -47.30
N TYR A 114 16.10 -7.65 -46.40
CA TYR A 114 15.84 -7.84 -44.97
C TYR A 114 15.11 -6.63 -44.38
N TYR A 115 15.44 -5.42 -44.82
CA TYR A 115 14.81 -4.19 -44.40
C TYR A 115 13.30 -4.22 -44.65
N GLU A 116 12.88 -4.49 -45.88
CA GLU A 116 11.45 -4.56 -46.24
C GLU A 116 10.72 -5.68 -45.51
N ARG A 117 11.37 -6.85 -45.37
CA ARG A 117 10.81 -7.98 -44.63
C ARG A 117 10.55 -7.63 -43.17
N TYR A 118 11.53 -7.01 -42.51
CA TYR A 118 11.40 -6.63 -41.10
C TYR A 118 10.39 -5.51 -40.90
N ARG A 119 10.29 -4.55 -41.82
CA ARG A 119 9.27 -3.50 -41.79
C ARG A 119 7.85 -4.09 -41.85
N LYS A 120 7.58 -5.00 -42.78
CA LYS A 120 6.27 -5.69 -42.87
C LYS A 120 5.95 -6.48 -41.61
N LEU A 121 6.94 -7.19 -41.05
CA LEU A 121 6.78 -7.93 -39.80
C LEU A 121 6.51 -7.01 -38.60
N MET A 122 7.22 -5.87 -38.51
CA MET A 122 7.07 -4.91 -37.43
C MET A 122 5.66 -4.32 -37.40
N ASN A 123 5.12 -3.94 -38.57
CA ASN A 123 3.75 -3.45 -38.70
C ASN A 123 2.71 -4.50 -38.28
N ARG A 124 2.90 -5.76 -38.69
CA ARG A 124 2.02 -6.86 -38.30
C ARG A 124 2.05 -7.12 -36.78
N TYR A 125 3.23 -7.03 -36.16
CA TYR A 125 3.37 -7.22 -34.71
C TYR A 125 2.84 -6.03 -33.93
N LYS A 126 2.98 -4.80 -34.42
CA LYS A 126 2.40 -3.60 -33.80
C LYS A 126 0.89 -3.71 -33.64
N GLN A 127 0.20 -4.29 -34.64
CA GLN A 127 -1.26 -4.46 -34.62
C GLN A 127 -1.72 -5.68 -33.81
N LYS A 128 -1.05 -6.84 -33.98
CA LYS A 128 -1.53 -8.11 -33.38
C LYS A 128 -0.85 -8.49 -32.06
N TRP A 129 0.43 -8.18 -31.90
CA TRP A 129 1.27 -8.68 -30.80
C TRP A 129 2.32 -7.66 -30.33
N PRO A 130 1.92 -6.60 -29.60
CA PRO A 130 2.82 -5.51 -29.22
C PRO A 130 4.08 -5.96 -28.47
N GLN A 131 3.99 -7.01 -27.65
CA GLN A 131 5.14 -7.54 -26.90
C GLN A 131 6.19 -8.21 -27.81
N LEU A 132 5.79 -8.81 -28.94
CA LEU A 132 6.73 -9.43 -29.88
C LEU A 132 7.54 -8.39 -30.66
N ARG A 133 7.09 -7.13 -30.69
CA ARG A 133 7.78 -6.00 -31.30
C ARG A 133 9.20 -5.84 -30.75
N TYR A 134 9.34 -5.85 -29.43
CA TYR A 134 10.62 -5.66 -28.75
C TYR A 134 11.58 -6.83 -28.99
N LYS A 135 11.07 -8.07 -28.95
CA LYS A 135 11.87 -9.27 -29.29
C LYS A 135 12.35 -9.24 -30.75
N LEU A 136 11.54 -8.71 -31.66
CA LEU A 136 11.94 -8.54 -33.06
C LEU A 136 13.03 -7.48 -33.21
N ALA A 137 12.89 -6.33 -32.54
CA ALA A 137 13.90 -5.27 -32.52
C ALA A 137 15.26 -5.78 -32.00
N GLU A 138 15.28 -6.55 -30.92
CA GLU A 138 16.51 -7.18 -30.43
C GLU A 138 17.17 -8.11 -31.45
N ARG A 139 16.37 -8.88 -32.20
CA ARG A 139 16.87 -9.74 -33.28
C ARG A 139 17.44 -8.91 -34.44
N ILE A 140 16.78 -7.80 -34.78
CA ILE A 140 17.23 -6.87 -35.80
C ILE A 140 18.60 -6.28 -35.42
N ILE A 141 18.74 -5.75 -34.21
CA ILE A 141 19.99 -5.18 -33.69
C ILE A 141 21.12 -6.23 -33.68
N LYS A 142 20.81 -7.50 -33.37
CA LYS A 142 21.82 -8.57 -33.41
C LYS A 142 22.31 -8.88 -34.83
N LYS A 143 21.43 -8.81 -35.83
CA LYS A 143 21.74 -9.07 -37.24
C LYS A 143 22.37 -7.88 -37.97
N ALA A 144 22.05 -6.65 -37.56
CA ALA A 144 22.55 -5.42 -38.16
C ALA A 144 24.01 -5.14 -37.77
N LYS A 145 24.93 -6.00 -38.22
CA LYS A 145 26.38 -5.92 -37.94
C LYS A 145 27.18 -6.19 -39.22
N LEU A 146 26.85 -5.47 -40.28
CA LEU A 146 27.58 -5.56 -41.54
C LEU A 146 28.81 -4.64 -41.48
N GLN A 147 29.95 -5.15 -41.95
CA GLN A 147 31.20 -4.37 -42.01
C GLN A 147 31.17 -3.29 -43.09
N LYS A 148 30.40 -3.49 -44.16
CA LYS A 148 30.15 -2.48 -45.21
C LYS A 148 28.69 -2.08 -45.18
N CYS A 149 28.43 -0.77 -45.26
CA CYS A 149 27.07 -0.25 -45.26
C CYS A 149 26.37 -0.56 -46.59
N PRO A 150 25.22 -1.24 -46.62
CA PRO A 150 24.48 -1.54 -47.85
C PRO A 150 23.84 -0.33 -48.56
N HIS A 151 23.95 0.86 -47.97
CA HIS A 151 23.29 2.07 -48.45
C HIS A 151 24.24 3.14 -48.96
N CYS A 152 25.44 3.26 -48.37
CA CYS A 152 26.43 4.26 -48.76
C CYS A 152 27.84 3.69 -48.95
N ASP A 153 27.98 2.36 -48.98
CA ASP A 153 29.21 1.59 -49.23
C ASP A 153 30.44 1.92 -48.35
N LYS A 154 30.26 2.72 -47.29
CA LYS A 154 31.31 3.03 -46.32
C LYS A 154 31.56 1.89 -45.35
N GLU A 155 32.82 1.64 -45.08
CA GLU A 155 33.27 0.69 -44.07
C GLU A 155 32.87 1.16 -42.67
N GLN A 156 32.45 0.21 -41.84
CA GLN A 156 31.99 0.44 -40.48
C GLN A 156 33.12 0.15 -39.50
N TYR A 157 33.40 1.12 -38.65
CA TYR A 157 34.37 0.98 -37.58
C TYR A 157 33.76 0.21 -36.41
N LYS A 158 34.61 -0.55 -35.71
CA LYS A 158 34.18 -1.31 -34.55
C LYS A 158 34.13 -0.40 -33.32
N ILE A 159 32.98 -0.35 -32.68
CA ILE A 159 32.78 0.45 -31.46
C ILE A 159 32.99 -0.42 -30.23
N LYS A 160 33.81 0.07 -29.30
CA LYS A 160 34.00 -0.46 -27.94
C LYS A 160 33.25 0.44 -26.95
N PHE A 161 32.58 -0.18 -25.98
CA PHE A 161 31.89 0.53 -24.90
C PHE A 161 32.58 0.24 -23.58
N GLU A 162 33.10 1.29 -22.96
CA GLU A 162 33.66 1.25 -21.62
C GLU A 162 32.64 1.85 -20.65
N LYS A 163 32.28 1.06 -19.63
CA LYS A 163 31.30 1.50 -18.65
C LYS A 163 31.90 2.64 -17.81
N PRO A 164 31.10 3.66 -17.47
CA PRO A 164 29.64 3.71 -17.61
C PRO A 164 29.11 4.48 -18.82
N THR A 165 29.87 5.41 -19.41
CA THR A 165 29.38 6.35 -20.44
C THR A 165 30.38 6.63 -21.56
N THR A 166 31.47 5.85 -21.67
CA THR A 166 32.56 6.12 -22.63
C THR A 166 32.49 5.19 -23.82
N TYR A 167 32.73 5.73 -25.02
CA TYR A 167 32.67 4.99 -26.29
C TYR A 167 33.94 5.23 -27.08
N TYR A 168 34.53 4.18 -27.64
CA TYR A 168 35.70 4.24 -28.51
C TYR A 168 35.37 3.66 -29.88
N GLU A 169 35.90 4.27 -30.92
CA GLU A 169 35.84 3.83 -32.31
C GLU A 169 37.22 3.33 -32.74
N GLU A 170 37.33 2.06 -33.13
CA GLU A 170 38.57 1.48 -33.65
C GLU A 170 38.75 1.88 -35.12
N ARG A 171 39.71 2.78 -35.38
CA ARG A 171 40.17 3.17 -36.71
C ARG A 171 41.52 2.53 -37.03
N PRO A 172 41.95 2.49 -38.30
CA PRO A 172 43.28 1.98 -38.68
C PRO A 172 44.43 2.70 -37.95
N GLU A 173 44.24 3.97 -37.63
CA GLU A 173 45.21 4.86 -36.96
C GLU A 173 45.21 4.72 -35.42
N GLY A 174 44.27 3.99 -34.83
CA GLY A 174 44.14 3.82 -33.38
C GLY A 174 42.69 3.84 -32.88
N SER A 175 42.53 3.75 -31.55
CA SER A 175 41.21 3.86 -30.90
C SER A 175 40.90 5.33 -30.58
N LEU A 176 39.90 5.91 -31.24
CA LEU A 176 39.46 7.28 -31.03
C LEU A 176 38.27 7.31 -30.06
N LYS A 177 38.31 8.18 -29.04
CA LYS A 177 37.17 8.40 -28.13
C LYS A 177 36.08 9.20 -28.85
N LEU A 178 34.85 8.69 -28.87
CA LEU A 178 33.70 9.38 -29.44
C LEU A 178 33.18 10.42 -28.46
N THR A 179 33.13 11.68 -28.87
CA THR A 179 32.56 12.75 -28.05
C THR A 179 31.02 12.64 -28.00
N PRO A 180 30.35 13.03 -26.91
CA PRO A 180 28.89 13.06 -26.86
C PRO A 180 28.25 13.91 -27.96
N SER A 181 28.95 14.95 -28.44
CA SER A 181 28.50 15.78 -29.57
C SER A 181 28.44 14.97 -30.88
N GLU A 182 29.48 14.20 -31.17
CA GLU A 182 29.51 13.31 -32.34
C GLU A 182 28.46 12.21 -32.24
N ILE A 183 28.31 11.61 -31.06
CA ILE A 183 27.30 10.58 -30.81
C ILE A 183 25.91 11.15 -31.12
N ARG A 184 25.58 12.32 -30.58
CA ARG A 184 24.29 12.98 -30.83
C ARG A 184 24.08 13.27 -32.32
N ALA A 185 25.08 13.82 -33.00
CA ALA A 185 24.99 14.12 -34.44
C ALA A 185 24.77 12.85 -35.29
N ARG A 186 25.32 11.70 -34.89
CA ARG A 186 25.05 10.41 -35.54
C ARG A 186 23.63 9.92 -35.28
N LEU A 187 23.15 10.05 -34.04
CA LEU A 187 21.81 9.62 -33.65
C LEU A 187 20.70 10.45 -34.30
N GLU A 188 20.93 11.75 -34.49
CA GLU A 188 19.98 12.67 -35.12
C GLU A 188 19.73 12.35 -36.61
N ARG A 189 20.71 11.75 -37.30
CA ARG A 189 20.59 11.32 -38.71
C ARG A 189 19.66 10.11 -38.91
N ILE A 190 19.26 9.43 -37.85
CA ILE A 190 18.42 8.22 -37.95
C ILE A 190 17.00 8.63 -38.35
N SER A 191 16.49 8.01 -39.41
CA SER A 191 15.12 8.24 -39.89
C SER A 191 14.07 7.66 -38.95
N ASP A 192 12.86 8.23 -38.91
CA ASP A 192 11.77 7.74 -38.05
C ASP A 192 11.41 6.26 -38.31
N GLU A 193 11.52 5.83 -39.57
CA GLU A 193 11.29 4.45 -39.98
C GLU A 193 12.33 3.50 -39.37
N ASP A 194 13.59 3.93 -39.32
CA ASP A 194 14.68 3.15 -38.71
C ASP A 194 14.58 3.13 -37.19
N VAL A 195 14.13 4.23 -36.57
CA VAL A 195 13.83 4.29 -35.13
C VAL A 195 12.76 3.25 -34.75
N GLU A 196 11.71 3.10 -35.57
CA GLU A 196 10.69 2.07 -35.34
C GLU A 196 11.25 0.64 -35.42
N LEU A 197 12.18 0.37 -36.35
CA LEU A 197 12.86 -0.92 -36.50
C LEU A 197 13.80 -1.24 -35.33
N LEU A 198 14.41 -0.21 -34.73
CA LEU A 198 15.20 -0.30 -33.50
C LEU A 198 14.33 -0.56 -32.26
N GLY A 199 13.00 -0.60 -32.41
CA GLY A 199 12.06 -0.87 -31.32
C GLY A 199 11.70 0.36 -30.49
N LEU A 200 12.05 1.55 -30.97
CA LEU A 200 11.73 2.84 -30.35
C LEU A 200 10.49 3.46 -31.01
N ASP A 201 9.92 4.47 -30.38
CA ASP A 201 8.83 5.27 -30.95
C ASP A 201 9.39 6.63 -31.38
N PRO A 202 9.35 7.00 -32.67
CA PRO A 202 9.89 8.27 -33.15
C PRO A 202 9.21 9.50 -32.53
N LYS A 203 7.96 9.38 -32.06
CA LYS A 203 7.28 10.53 -31.43
C LYS A 203 7.64 10.70 -29.95
N SER A 204 8.00 9.61 -29.29
CA SER A 204 8.11 9.57 -27.82
C SER A 204 9.52 9.29 -27.30
N ALA A 205 10.40 8.72 -28.11
CA ALA A 205 11.72 8.28 -27.67
C ALA A 205 12.74 8.32 -28.82
N ARG A 206 12.99 9.52 -29.35
CA ARG A 206 14.04 9.73 -30.34
C ARG A 206 15.43 9.44 -29.73
N PRO A 207 16.33 8.73 -30.44
CA PRO A 207 17.63 8.35 -29.90
C PRO A 207 18.50 9.53 -29.44
N GLU A 208 18.46 10.66 -30.14
CA GLU A 208 19.24 11.85 -29.82
C GLU A 208 18.86 12.48 -28.48
N TRP A 209 17.65 12.27 -27.97
CA TRP A 209 17.22 12.76 -26.65
C TRP A 209 17.87 11.99 -25.49
N MET A 210 18.49 10.84 -25.77
CA MET A 210 19.29 10.11 -24.78
C MET A 210 20.63 10.82 -24.49
N VAL A 211 21.02 11.78 -25.33
CA VAL A 211 22.14 12.70 -25.10
C VAL A 211 21.57 14.06 -24.71
N LEU A 212 21.71 14.40 -23.44
CA LEU A 212 21.10 15.58 -22.85
C LEU A 212 21.78 16.85 -23.37
N THR A 213 20.97 17.81 -23.79
CA THR A 213 21.39 19.20 -24.07
C THR A 213 20.81 20.17 -23.05
N VAL A 214 19.66 19.82 -22.49
CA VAL A 214 18.97 20.56 -21.45
C VAL A 214 18.67 19.61 -20.31
N LEU A 215 18.92 20.05 -19.07
CA LEU A 215 18.62 19.28 -17.87
C LEU A 215 17.43 19.91 -17.13
N PRO A 216 16.33 19.18 -16.89
CA PRO A 216 15.22 19.70 -16.09
C PRO A 216 15.60 19.79 -14.61
N VAL A 217 15.31 20.92 -13.98
CA VAL A 217 15.53 21.16 -12.56
C VAL A 217 14.22 20.90 -11.80
N PRO A 218 14.21 19.96 -10.84
CA PRO A 218 13.01 19.68 -10.07
C PRO A 218 12.65 20.86 -9.15
N PRO A 219 11.35 21.09 -8.89
CA PRO A 219 10.90 22.15 -8.02
C PRO A 219 11.36 21.95 -6.55
N PRO A 220 11.49 23.02 -5.75
CA PRO A 220 11.80 22.95 -4.32
C PRO A 220 10.90 22.01 -3.51
N VAL A 221 9.63 21.85 -3.91
CA VAL A 221 8.67 20.93 -3.26
C VAL A 221 9.16 19.46 -3.28
N VAL A 222 9.96 19.07 -4.28
CA VAL A 222 10.54 17.71 -4.40
C VAL A 222 11.88 17.59 -3.67
N ARG A 223 12.53 18.72 -3.37
CA ARG A 223 13.84 18.83 -2.70
C ARG A 223 13.76 19.83 -1.54
N PRO A 224 12.91 19.56 -0.53
CA PRO A 224 12.68 20.50 0.55
C PRO A 224 13.93 20.67 1.41
N SER A 225 14.22 21.91 1.83
CA SER A 225 15.24 22.20 2.83
C SER A 225 14.70 21.95 4.24
N ILE A 226 15.57 21.55 5.18
CA ILE A 226 15.22 21.40 6.59
C ILE A 226 15.92 22.50 7.37
N THR A 227 15.15 23.34 8.06
CA THR A 227 15.68 24.26 9.07
C THR A 227 15.92 23.49 10.37
N LEU A 228 17.16 23.41 10.81
CA LEU A 228 17.50 22.85 12.12
C LEU A 228 17.05 23.82 13.22
N GLU A 229 16.90 23.31 14.45
CA GLU A 229 16.56 24.14 15.63
C GLU A 229 17.59 25.24 15.90
N THR A 230 18.83 25.06 15.43
CA THR A 230 19.91 26.06 15.48
C THR A 230 19.72 27.22 14.50
N GLY A 231 18.67 27.20 13.67
CA GLY A 231 18.40 28.19 12.61
C GLY A 231 19.17 27.95 11.32
N ILE A 232 20.11 26.99 11.29
CA ILE A 232 20.88 26.64 10.09
C ILE A 232 20.00 25.83 9.13
N ARG A 233 19.98 26.24 7.86
CA ARG A 233 19.31 25.51 6.77
C ARG A 233 20.20 24.36 6.27
N SER A 234 19.68 23.14 6.35
CA SER A 234 20.26 21.98 5.68
C SER A 234 19.53 21.77 4.35
N GLU A 235 20.28 21.89 3.26
CA GLU A 235 19.77 21.68 1.92
C GLU A 235 19.64 20.18 1.57
N ASP A 236 18.80 19.90 0.57
CA ASP A 236 18.57 18.54 0.09
C ASP A 236 19.76 18.01 -0.74
N ASP A 237 20.03 16.69 -0.65
CA ASP A 237 21.12 16.03 -1.39
C ASP A 237 21.06 16.26 -2.92
N LEU A 238 19.87 16.43 -3.52
CA LEU A 238 19.72 16.78 -4.94
C LEU A 238 20.10 18.23 -5.22
N THR A 239 19.74 19.16 -4.33
CA THR A 239 20.13 20.58 -4.45
C THR A 239 21.65 20.68 -4.46
N HIS A 240 22.36 20.02 -3.55
CA HIS A 240 23.83 19.99 -3.52
C HIS A 240 24.44 19.53 -4.85
N LYS A 241 23.87 18.49 -5.46
CA LYS A 241 24.39 17.98 -6.74
C LYS A 241 24.09 18.92 -7.91
N LEU A 242 22.93 19.58 -7.90
CA LEU A 242 22.59 20.59 -8.90
C LEU A 242 23.52 21.80 -8.84
N VAL A 243 23.89 22.25 -7.62
CA VAL A 243 24.89 23.31 -7.41
C VAL A 243 26.20 22.94 -8.11
N ASP A 244 26.71 21.72 -7.91
CA ASP A 244 27.93 21.28 -8.58
C ASP A 244 27.80 21.27 -10.12
N ILE A 245 26.65 20.80 -10.63
CA ILE A 245 26.39 20.76 -12.08
C ILE A 245 26.43 22.17 -12.66
N ILE A 246 25.77 23.14 -12.01
CA ILE A 246 25.72 24.53 -12.48
C ILE A 246 27.13 25.13 -12.48
N ARG A 247 27.89 24.99 -11.39
CA ARG A 247 29.26 25.53 -11.28
C ARG A 247 30.18 25.02 -12.38
N ILE A 248 30.15 23.71 -12.65
CA ILE A 248 31.00 23.13 -13.71
C ILE A 248 30.50 23.51 -15.10
N ASN A 249 29.18 23.60 -15.30
CA ASN A 249 28.60 24.01 -16.57
C ASN A 249 28.95 25.48 -16.92
N GLU A 250 28.90 26.37 -15.94
CA GLU A 250 29.27 27.78 -16.08
C GLU A 250 30.76 27.95 -16.35
N ARG A 251 31.61 27.27 -15.56
CA ARG A 251 33.06 27.23 -15.79
C ARG A 251 33.41 26.69 -17.18
N LEU A 252 32.73 25.64 -17.65
CA LEU A 252 32.92 25.10 -18.99
C LEU A 252 32.55 26.13 -20.07
N LYS A 253 31.43 26.85 -19.90
CA LYS A 253 30.99 27.90 -20.83
C LYS A 253 31.98 29.07 -20.89
N GLU A 254 32.49 29.52 -19.75
CA GLU A 254 33.50 30.58 -19.67
C GLU A 254 34.80 30.19 -20.36
N ASN A 255 35.31 28.98 -20.11
CA ASN A 255 36.56 28.50 -20.70
C ASN A 255 36.45 28.31 -22.22
N ILE A 256 35.29 27.90 -22.72
CA ILE A 256 35.02 27.83 -24.17
C ILE A 256 35.06 29.23 -24.78
N ASN A 257 34.42 30.22 -24.14
CA ASN A 257 34.38 31.60 -24.64
C ASN A 257 35.75 32.28 -24.56
N ALA A 258 36.56 31.94 -23.57
CA ALA A 258 37.92 32.45 -23.39
C ALA A 258 38.95 31.79 -24.35
N GLY A 259 38.55 30.79 -25.15
CA GLY A 259 39.45 30.10 -26.07
C GLY A 259 40.48 29.22 -25.35
N ALA A 260 40.13 28.62 -24.22
CA ALA A 260 41.02 27.76 -23.45
C ALA A 260 41.49 26.52 -24.26
N PRO A 261 42.67 25.95 -23.95
CA PRO A 261 43.15 24.72 -24.56
C PRO A 261 42.14 23.57 -24.49
N GLN A 262 42.09 22.76 -25.56
CA GLN A 262 41.09 21.69 -25.70
C GLN A 262 41.15 20.64 -24.58
N LEU A 263 42.34 20.33 -24.07
CA LEU A 263 42.51 19.40 -22.93
C LEU A 263 41.74 19.88 -21.68
N ILE A 264 41.78 21.17 -21.38
CA ILE A 264 41.09 21.75 -20.21
C ILE A 264 39.57 21.68 -20.42
N ILE A 265 39.09 21.93 -21.64
CA ILE A 265 37.67 21.85 -22.00
C ILE A 265 37.18 20.40 -21.88
N GLU A 266 37.98 19.43 -22.32
CA GLU A 266 37.67 18.01 -22.21
C GLU A 266 37.62 17.54 -20.75
N ASP A 267 38.56 17.95 -19.90
CA ASP A 267 38.56 17.65 -18.47
C ASP A 267 37.30 18.20 -17.77
N LEU A 268 36.93 19.45 -18.05
CA LEU A 268 35.71 20.07 -17.51
C LEU A 268 34.44 19.38 -18.03
N TRP A 269 34.45 18.91 -19.28
CA TRP A 269 33.33 18.16 -19.86
C TRP A 269 33.18 16.77 -19.21
N GLU A 270 34.28 16.07 -18.96
CA GLU A 270 34.26 14.81 -18.22
C GLU A 270 33.75 14.98 -16.79
N LEU A 271 34.15 16.08 -16.13
CA LEU A 271 33.66 16.42 -14.81
C LEU A 271 32.14 16.72 -14.83
N LEU A 272 31.65 17.44 -15.85
CA LEU A 272 30.21 17.66 -16.05
C LEU A 272 29.46 16.33 -16.25
N GLN A 273 30.02 15.42 -17.05
CA GLN A 273 29.48 14.07 -17.24
C GLN A 273 29.43 13.28 -15.92
N TYR A 274 30.44 13.41 -15.07
CA TYR A 274 30.47 12.82 -13.72
C TYR A 274 29.34 13.38 -12.84
N HIS A 275 29.18 14.71 -12.78
CA HIS A 275 28.17 15.32 -11.91
C HIS A 275 26.74 14.97 -12.35
N ILE A 276 26.45 14.97 -13.65
CA ILE A 276 25.13 14.58 -14.18
C ILE A 276 24.89 13.08 -13.97
N THR A 277 25.89 12.22 -14.17
CA THR A 277 25.75 10.77 -13.95
C THR A 277 25.43 10.46 -12.49
N THR A 278 26.14 11.08 -11.55
CA THR A 278 25.90 10.89 -10.10
C THR A 278 24.59 11.52 -9.64
N TYR A 279 24.11 12.58 -10.28
CA TYR A 279 22.77 13.15 -10.05
C TYR A 279 21.63 12.18 -10.39
N PHE A 280 21.72 11.46 -11.51
CA PHE A 280 20.71 10.44 -11.82
C PHE A 280 20.90 9.18 -10.97
N ASN A 281 22.13 8.71 -10.83
CA ASN A 281 22.45 7.52 -10.06
C ASN A 281 23.86 7.58 -9.42
N ASN A 282 23.89 7.82 -8.11
CA ASN A 282 25.12 7.87 -7.34
C ASN A 282 25.73 6.48 -7.00
N GLU A 283 25.08 5.38 -7.38
CA GLU A 283 25.55 4.00 -7.20
C GLU A 283 26.02 3.39 -8.53
N THR A 284 26.36 4.23 -9.52
CA THR A 284 26.83 3.77 -10.82
C THR A 284 28.20 3.11 -10.69
N SER A 285 28.31 1.86 -11.16
CA SER A 285 29.56 1.09 -11.13
C SER A 285 30.63 1.76 -12.02
N GLY A 286 31.86 1.84 -11.50
CA GLY A 286 33.00 2.46 -12.17
C GLY A 286 33.14 3.97 -11.94
N ILE A 287 32.23 4.60 -11.19
CA ILE A 287 32.29 6.01 -10.82
C ILE A 287 32.38 6.14 -9.29
N PRO A 288 33.28 6.99 -8.74
CA PRO A 288 33.33 7.23 -7.31
C PRO A 288 32.05 7.92 -6.81
N PRO A 289 31.42 7.43 -5.73
CA PRO A 289 30.17 8.01 -5.24
C PRO A 289 30.42 9.44 -4.74
N ALA A 290 29.56 10.36 -5.13
CA ALA A 290 29.56 11.72 -4.61
C ALA A 290 29.16 11.69 -3.13
N ARG A 291 29.95 12.38 -2.30
CA ARG A 291 29.80 12.43 -0.85
C ARG A 291 29.56 13.86 -0.38
N HIS A 292 28.82 13.99 0.70
CA HIS A 292 28.73 15.22 1.46
C HIS A 292 30.08 15.54 2.13
N ARG A 293 30.28 16.77 2.61
CA ARG A 293 31.48 17.18 3.37
C ARG A 293 31.74 16.30 4.61
N SER A 294 30.69 15.69 5.15
CA SER A 294 30.76 14.74 6.28
C SER A 294 31.19 13.32 5.88
N GLY A 295 31.44 13.05 4.60
CA GLY A 295 31.79 11.72 4.09
C GLY A 295 30.61 10.81 3.79
N ARG A 296 29.37 11.18 4.17
CA ARG A 296 28.14 10.42 3.83
C ARG A 296 27.90 10.44 2.32
N PRO A 297 27.59 9.32 1.65
CA PRO A 297 27.18 9.33 0.24
C PRO A 297 25.83 10.05 0.06
N LEU A 298 25.72 10.81 -1.02
CA LEU A 298 24.48 11.53 -1.36
C LEU A 298 23.40 10.56 -1.88
N ARG A 299 22.15 10.74 -1.45
CA ARG A 299 20.99 9.98 -1.94
C ARG A 299 20.31 10.73 -3.09
N THR A 300 20.62 10.33 -4.32
CA THR A 300 20.09 10.96 -5.54
C THR A 300 18.85 10.24 -6.09
N LEU A 301 18.44 10.51 -7.34
CA LEU A 301 17.13 10.13 -7.87
C LEU A 301 16.86 8.62 -7.81
N THR A 302 17.82 7.80 -8.25
CA THR A 302 17.66 6.34 -8.28
C THR A 302 17.49 5.75 -6.88
N GLN A 303 18.25 6.24 -5.90
CA GLN A 303 18.19 5.78 -4.50
C GLN A 303 16.88 6.16 -3.82
N ARG A 304 16.24 7.27 -4.22
CA ARG A 304 14.91 7.64 -3.71
C ARG A 304 13.82 6.71 -4.21
N LEU A 305 13.96 6.19 -5.43
CA LEU A 305 12.98 5.29 -6.03
C LEU A 305 13.17 3.82 -5.61
N LYS A 306 14.43 3.36 -5.58
CA LYS A 306 14.80 1.97 -5.30
C LYS A 306 14.92 1.69 -3.80
N GLY A 307 14.84 0.41 -3.42
CA GLY A 307 15.14 -0.06 -2.07
C GLY A 307 13.88 -0.31 -1.23
N LYS A 308 14.08 -0.82 -0.01
CA LYS A 308 12.97 -1.12 0.94
C LYS A 308 12.26 0.15 1.40
N GLU A 309 13.02 1.21 1.65
CA GLU A 309 12.52 2.53 2.03
C GLU A 309 12.25 3.46 0.82
N GLY A 310 12.48 2.97 -0.40
CA GLY A 310 12.25 3.73 -1.62
C GLY A 310 10.77 4.04 -1.84
N ARG A 311 10.51 5.08 -2.63
CA ARG A 311 9.15 5.61 -2.89
C ARG A 311 8.16 4.54 -3.35
N PHE A 312 8.56 3.61 -4.22
CA PHE A 312 7.66 2.56 -4.70
C PHE A 312 7.12 1.67 -3.57
N ARG A 313 7.98 1.21 -2.65
CA ARG A 313 7.57 0.29 -1.58
C ARG A 313 6.96 1.01 -0.39
N SER A 314 7.54 2.13 0.04
CA SER A 314 7.18 2.78 1.31
C SER A 314 6.13 3.89 1.18
N ASN A 315 5.92 4.41 -0.04
CA ASN A 315 5.00 5.52 -0.29
C ASN A 315 3.98 5.26 -1.39
N LEU A 316 4.10 4.22 -2.21
CA LEU A 316 3.10 3.89 -3.23
C LEU A 316 2.37 2.59 -2.91
N SER A 317 3.08 1.47 -2.81
CA SER A 317 2.48 0.16 -2.48
C SER A 317 2.01 0.06 -1.03
N GLY A 318 2.78 0.63 -0.10
CA GLY A 318 2.39 0.82 1.29
C GLY A 318 2.48 2.30 1.66
N LYS A 319 1.64 2.75 2.57
CA LYS A 319 1.67 4.10 3.14
C LYS A 319 1.32 4.02 4.62
N ARG A 320 1.72 5.03 5.38
CA ARG A 320 1.11 5.28 6.68
C ARG A 320 -0.25 5.91 6.45
N VAL A 321 -1.22 5.49 7.24
CA VAL A 321 -2.61 5.95 7.14
C VAL A 321 -3.00 6.60 8.46
N ASP A 322 -3.86 7.60 8.38
CA ASP A 322 -4.49 8.20 9.56
C ASP A 322 -5.64 7.32 10.07
N PHE A 323 -6.28 7.72 11.17
CA PHE A 323 -7.42 7.01 11.78
C PHE A 323 -7.13 5.54 12.11
N SER A 324 -5.93 5.30 12.63
CA SER A 324 -5.49 3.99 13.12
C SER A 324 -4.95 4.07 14.54
N ALA A 325 -5.11 2.99 15.30
CA ALA A 325 -4.55 2.82 16.63
C ALA A 325 -3.88 1.45 16.77
N ARG A 326 -2.98 1.32 17.75
CA ARG A 326 -2.29 0.07 18.09
C ARG A 326 -2.13 -0.03 19.60
N THR A 327 -2.47 -1.17 20.17
CA THR A 327 -2.23 -1.50 21.59
C THR A 327 -2.17 -3.01 21.78
N VAL A 328 -1.79 -3.42 22.99
CA VAL A 328 -1.74 -4.82 23.44
C VAL A 328 -3.16 -5.41 23.45
N ILE A 329 -3.28 -6.70 23.12
CA ILE A 329 -4.55 -7.43 23.18
C ILE A 329 -4.74 -8.17 24.51
N SER A 330 -5.99 -8.33 24.93
CA SER A 330 -6.38 -9.13 26.09
C SER A 330 -7.57 -10.03 25.75
N PRO A 331 -7.69 -11.23 26.34
CA PRO A 331 -8.80 -12.12 26.07
C PRO A 331 -10.10 -11.62 26.71
N ASP A 332 -11.23 -11.73 26.01
CA ASP A 332 -12.55 -11.49 26.58
C ASP A 332 -13.59 -12.43 25.96
N PRO A 333 -13.98 -13.53 26.64
CA PRO A 333 -14.91 -14.52 26.11
C PRO A 333 -16.38 -14.06 26.14
N PHE A 334 -16.70 -12.96 26.83
CA PHE A 334 -18.05 -12.42 26.95
C PHE A 334 -18.39 -11.43 25.82
N LEU A 335 -17.44 -11.13 24.94
CA LEU A 335 -17.69 -10.43 23.70
C LEU A 335 -18.25 -11.39 22.65
N SER A 336 -19.10 -10.86 21.75
CA SER A 336 -19.44 -11.60 20.53
C SER A 336 -18.18 -11.84 19.69
N ILE A 337 -18.13 -12.89 18.88
CA ILE A 337 -17.03 -13.10 17.92
C ILE A 337 -16.85 -11.92 16.95
N ASN A 338 -17.92 -11.15 16.69
CA ASN A 338 -17.87 -9.97 15.84
C ASN A 338 -17.40 -8.73 16.59
N GLU A 339 -17.38 -8.74 17.93
CA GLU A 339 -17.06 -7.57 18.73
C GLU A 339 -15.57 -7.48 19.04
N VAL A 340 -15.05 -6.26 19.02
CA VAL A 340 -13.73 -5.94 19.55
C VAL A 340 -13.87 -4.92 20.67
N GLY A 341 -13.27 -5.22 21.81
CA GLY A 341 -13.20 -4.29 22.93
C GLY A 341 -12.25 -3.14 22.61
N VAL A 342 -12.73 -1.90 22.61
CA VAL A 342 -11.93 -0.71 22.33
C VAL A 342 -11.83 0.17 23.57
N PRO A 343 -10.61 0.56 24.00
CA PRO A 343 -10.40 1.52 25.07
C PRO A 343 -11.16 2.84 24.87
N ILE A 344 -11.77 3.36 25.93
CA ILE A 344 -12.43 4.68 25.93
C ILE A 344 -11.47 5.79 25.42
N ASP A 345 -10.20 5.73 25.80
CA ASP A 345 -9.19 6.72 25.37
C ASP A 345 -9.00 6.72 23.85
N VAL A 346 -8.95 5.52 23.24
CA VAL A 346 -8.89 5.36 21.78
C VAL A 346 -10.19 5.82 21.14
N ALA A 347 -11.33 5.51 21.78
CA ALA A 347 -12.65 5.86 21.27
C ALA A 347 -12.90 7.38 21.18
N LYS A 348 -12.34 8.16 22.12
CA LYS A 348 -12.41 9.63 22.10
C LYS A 348 -11.52 10.25 21.03
N VAL A 349 -10.42 9.61 20.65
CA VAL A 349 -9.48 10.14 19.66
C VAL A 349 -9.92 9.81 18.24
N LEU A 350 -10.31 8.56 18.00
CA LEU A 350 -10.74 8.10 16.68
C LEU A 350 -12.17 8.54 16.40
N THR A 351 -12.38 9.18 15.25
CA THR A 351 -13.67 9.70 14.85
C THR A 351 -14.20 9.10 13.56
N ILE A 352 -15.52 9.18 13.40
CA ILE A 352 -16.23 8.86 12.16
C ILE A 352 -16.94 10.13 11.70
N PRO A 353 -16.74 10.56 10.44
CA PRO A 353 -17.47 11.68 9.86
C PRO A 353 -18.88 11.21 9.54
N GLU A 354 -19.85 11.70 10.29
CA GLU A 354 -21.27 11.41 10.08
C GLU A 354 -21.97 12.64 9.52
N ARG A 355 -22.64 12.48 8.38
CA ARG A 355 -23.44 13.55 7.77
C ARG A 355 -24.70 13.77 8.60
N VAL A 356 -24.98 15.03 8.91
CA VAL A 356 -26.21 15.42 9.59
C VAL A 356 -27.36 15.27 8.61
N THR A 357 -28.29 14.41 8.98
CA THR A 357 -29.54 14.11 8.30
C THR A 357 -30.70 14.49 9.21
N LYS A 358 -31.92 14.45 8.68
CA LYS A 358 -33.12 14.70 9.49
C LYS A 358 -33.33 13.69 10.62
N ILE A 359 -32.76 12.48 10.49
CA ILE A 359 -32.97 11.37 11.43
C ILE A 359 -31.98 11.46 12.61
N ASN A 360 -30.71 11.77 12.35
CA ASN A 360 -29.66 11.77 13.37
C ASN A 360 -29.35 13.16 13.95
N ILE A 361 -30.03 14.23 13.52
CA ILE A 361 -29.71 15.61 13.94
C ILE A 361 -29.76 15.80 15.46
N GLU A 362 -30.76 15.25 16.14
CA GLU A 362 -30.89 15.37 17.60
C GLU A 362 -29.74 14.67 18.33
N GLU A 363 -29.34 13.51 17.83
CA GLU A 363 -28.20 12.77 18.36
C GLU A 363 -26.89 13.54 18.12
N MET A 364 -26.66 14.06 16.91
CA MET A 364 -25.46 14.83 16.58
C MET A 364 -25.35 16.10 17.43
N LYS A 365 -26.48 16.77 17.71
CA LYS A 365 -26.51 17.92 18.64
C LYS A 365 -26.01 17.52 20.03
N ARG A 366 -26.52 16.42 20.56
CA ARG A 366 -26.13 15.90 21.89
C ARG A 366 -24.63 15.55 21.96
N LEU A 367 -24.07 14.95 20.91
CA LEU A 367 -22.64 14.61 20.84
C LEU A 367 -21.75 15.86 20.79
N VAL A 368 -22.18 16.90 20.07
CA VAL A 368 -21.47 18.18 20.01
C VAL A 368 -21.53 18.94 21.34
N GLU A 369 -22.65 18.87 22.05
CA GLU A 369 -22.78 19.44 23.40
C GLU A 369 -21.84 18.76 24.40
N ASN A 370 -21.75 17.43 24.36
CA ASN A 370 -20.81 16.65 25.18
C ASN A 370 -19.34 17.03 24.87
N GLY A 371 -19.05 17.37 23.61
CA GLY A 371 -17.74 17.80 23.15
C GLY A 371 -16.69 16.68 23.12
N PRO A 372 -15.39 17.02 23.10
CA PRO A 372 -14.32 16.03 22.90
C PRO A 372 -13.97 15.20 24.14
N ASP A 373 -14.31 15.70 25.34
CA ASP A 373 -13.81 15.14 26.60
C ASP A 373 -14.70 14.02 27.16
N ILE A 374 -16.00 14.06 26.89
CA ILE A 374 -17.01 13.12 27.39
C ILE A 374 -17.38 12.15 26.27
N HIS A 375 -17.29 10.84 26.54
CA HIS A 375 -17.73 9.80 25.62
C HIS A 375 -19.17 9.37 25.98
N PRO A 376 -20.11 9.30 25.02
CA PRO A 376 -19.96 9.61 23.59
C PRO A 376 -20.00 11.13 23.30
N GLY A 377 -19.10 11.60 22.43
CA GLY A 377 -18.97 13.02 22.06
C GLY A 377 -18.42 13.22 20.65
N ALA A 378 -17.89 14.41 20.37
CA ALA A 378 -17.35 14.78 19.06
C ALA A 378 -16.16 15.75 19.14
N ASN A 379 -15.24 15.66 18.17
CA ASN A 379 -14.01 16.47 18.15
C ASN A 379 -14.09 17.64 17.16
N TYR A 380 -14.74 17.45 16.01
CA TYR A 380 -14.79 18.46 14.96
C TYR A 380 -16.17 18.53 14.29
N ILE A 381 -16.46 19.69 13.71
CA ILE A 381 -17.61 19.91 12.82
C ILE A 381 -17.10 20.48 11.51
N ILE A 382 -17.54 19.93 10.39
CA ILE A 382 -17.28 20.48 9.07
C ILE A 382 -18.60 21.06 8.55
N ARG A 383 -18.57 22.35 8.25
CA ARG A 383 -19.69 23.06 7.65
C ARG A 383 -19.83 22.73 6.16
N PRO A 384 -20.99 23.00 5.53
CA PRO A 384 -21.17 22.82 4.09
C PRO A 384 -20.21 23.64 3.21
N ASP A 385 -19.65 24.74 3.75
CA ASP A 385 -18.61 25.56 3.12
C ASP A 385 -17.20 24.91 3.15
N GLY A 386 -17.06 23.76 3.81
CA GLY A 386 -15.81 23.03 4.00
C GLY A 386 -14.97 23.53 5.18
N ARG A 387 -15.42 24.53 5.94
CA ARG A 387 -14.70 25.01 7.11
C ARG A 387 -14.81 24.00 8.25
N ARG A 388 -13.66 23.51 8.71
CA ARG A 388 -13.55 22.64 9.89
C ARG A 388 -13.45 23.48 11.16
N ILE A 389 -14.31 23.20 12.13
CA ILE A 389 -14.38 23.81 13.45
C ILE A 389 -13.92 22.78 14.48
N ASP A 390 -12.95 23.15 15.29
CA ASP A 390 -12.43 22.33 16.38
C ASP A 390 -13.23 22.59 17.66
N LEU A 391 -13.78 21.55 18.28
CA LEU A 391 -14.65 21.65 19.46
C LEU A 391 -13.89 21.78 20.79
N ARG A 392 -12.55 21.75 20.77
CA ARG A 392 -11.71 21.92 21.97
C ARG A 392 -11.73 23.35 22.50
N PHE A 393 -11.82 24.35 21.62
CA PHE A 393 -11.65 25.77 21.95
C PHE A 393 -12.92 26.60 22.18
N PRO A 394 -14.09 26.31 21.56
CA PRO A 394 -15.27 27.16 21.69
C PRO A 394 -15.80 27.21 23.13
N LYS A 395 -16.10 28.43 23.61
CA LYS A 395 -16.66 28.66 24.95
C LYS A 395 -18.13 28.24 25.09
N ASP A 396 -18.89 28.27 23.99
CA ASP A 396 -20.33 27.95 23.99
C ASP A 396 -20.66 26.84 22.98
N ARG A 397 -20.54 25.59 23.43
CA ARG A 397 -20.82 24.38 22.63
C ARG A 397 -22.32 24.23 22.33
N LYS A 398 -23.21 24.74 23.17
CA LYS A 398 -24.67 24.66 22.99
C LYS A 398 -25.14 25.52 21.83
N ALA A 399 -24.61 26.74 21.72
CA ALA A 399 -24.90 27.60 20.57
C ALA A 399 -24.48 26.95 19.24
N ILE A 400 -23.31 26.29 19.22
CA ILE A 400 -22.82 25.57 18.04
C ILE A 400 -23.71 24.37 17.71
N ALA A 401 -24.10 23.57 18.71
CA ALA A 401 -25.02 22.45 18.52
C ALA A 401 -26.36 22.92 17.95
N ASN A 402 -26.92 24.02 18.46
CA ASN A 402 -28.16 24.58 17.93
C ASN A 402 -28.05 25.06 16.48
N SER A 403 -26.86 25.47 16.04
CA SER A 403 -26.58 25.88 14.66
C SER A 403 -26.37 24.72 13.68
N LEU A 404 -26.36 23.46 14.15
CA LEU A 404 -26.29 22.29 13.26
C LEU A 404 -27.55 22.19 12.41
N ASP A 405 -27.35 22.06 11.12
CA ASP A 405 -28.40 21.83 10.13
C ASP A 405 -28.01 20.70 9.17
N VAL A 406 -28.96 20.23 8.36
CA VAL A 406 -28.76 19.17 7.38
C VAL A 406 -27.66 19.56 6.40
N GLY A 407 -26.73 18.64 6.14
CA GLY A 407 -25.58 18.86 5.27
C GLY A 407 -24.28 19.22 6.00
N TYR A 408 -24.33 19.46 7.31
CA TYR A 408 -23.13 19.51 8.14
C TYR A 408 -22.54 18.10 8.31
N ILE A 409 -21.26 18.01 8.65
CA ILE A 409 -20.60 16.75 9.01
C ILE A 409 -20.06 16.88 10.43
N VAL A 410 -20.37 15.91 11.28
CA VAL A 410 -19.85 15.83 12.64
C VAL A 410 -18.85 14.69 12.71
N GLU A 411 -17.61 15.00 13.12
CA GLU A 411 -16.60 13.98 13.42
C GLU A 411 -16.79 13.52 14.87
N ARG A 412 -17.71 12.57 15.05
CA ARG A 412 -18.04 12.00 16.36
C ARG A 412 -17.06 10.90 16.77
N HIS A 413 -16.93 10.66 18.07
CA HIS A 413 -16.22 9.51 18.63
C HIS A 413 -16.80 8.19 18.09
N ILE A 414 -15.95 7.15 18.01
CA ILE A 414 -16.44 5.79 17.75
C ILE A 414 -17.26 5.30 18.96
N ARG A 415 -18.37 4.60 18.69
CA ARG A 415 -19.31 4.09 19.69
C ARG A 415 -19.59 2.60 19.47
N ASN A 416 -20.35 2.00 20.38
CA ASN A 416 -20.75 0.61 20.26
C ASN A 416 -21.47 0.34 18.92
N GLY A 417 -21.07 -0.72 18.23
CA GLY A 417 -21.62 -1.13 16.95
C GLY A 417 -20.97 -0.52 15.71
N ASP A 418 -20.08 0.48 15.85
CA ASP A 418 -19.34 1.00 14.70
C ASP A 418 -18.39 -0.05 14.11
N ILE A 419 -18.18 0.01 12.79
CA ILE A 419 -17.38 -0.97 12.06
C ILE A 419 -15.93 -0.51 11.97
N VAL A 420 -15.03 -1.39 12.38
CA VAL A 420 -13.58 -1.18 12.38
C VAL A 420 -12.87 -2.36 11.76
N LEU A 421 -11.70 -2.12 11.16
CA LEU A 421 -10.84 -3.18 10.65
C LEU A 421 -9.80 -3.52 11.71
N PHE A 422 -9.76 -4.78 12.12
CA PHE A 422 -8.82 -5.28 13.10
C PHE A 422 -7.80 -6.21 12.45
N ASN A 423 -6.52 -5.95 12.70
CA ASN A 423 -5.40 -6.58 11.99
C ASN A 423 -4.28 -7.00 12.95
N ARG A 424 -3.70 -8.18 12.69
CA ARG A 424 -2.43 -8.60 13.27
C ARG A 424 -1.36 -8.74 12.18
N GLN A 425 -0.16 -8.27 12.49
CA GLN A 425 1.03 -8.46 11.66
C GLN A 425 1.86 -9.63 12.21
N PRO A 426 2.48 -10.46 11.34
CA PRO A 426 2.45 -10.42 9.87
C PRO A 426 1.12 -10.91 9.29
N SER A 427 0.60 -10.22 8.29
CA SER A 427 -0.64 -10.60 7.63
C SER A 427 -0.38 -11.61 6.51
N LEU A 428 -0.47 -12.91 6.85
CA LEU A 428 -0.14 -14.02 5.93
C LEU A 428 -1.26 -14.35 4.95
N HIS A 429 -2.51 -14.16 5.37
CA HIS A 429 -3.69 -14.44 4.57
C HIS A 429 -4.77 -13.39 4.82
N ARG A 430 -5.79 -13.33 3.96
CA ARG A 430 -6.82 -12.28 4.03
C ARG A 430 -7.51 -12.19 5.40
N MET A 431 -7.69 -13.30 6.11
CA MET A 431 -8.33 -13.33 7.44
C MET A 431 -7.46 -12.71 8.56
N SER A 432 -6.21 -12.32 8.27
CA SER A 432 -5.38 -11.55 9.22
C SER A 432 -5.84 -10.09 9.30
N ILE A 433 -6.81 -9.67 8.48
CA ILE A 433 -7.58 -8.44 8.62
C ILE A 433 -9.07 -8.77 8.47
N MET A 434 -9.87 -8.45 9.47
CA MET A 434 -11.33 -8.65 9.45
C MET A 434 -12.02 -7.44 10.04
N ALA A 435 -13.29 -7.26 9.71
CA ALA A 435 -14.12 -6.22 10.28
C ALA A 435 -14.76 -6.70 11.59
N HIS A 436 -14.67 -5.86 12.60
CA HIS A 436 -15.30 -6.05 13.91
C HIS A 436 -16.24 -4.89 14.22
N LYS A 437 -17.19 -5.13 15.11
CA LYS A 437 -18.05 -4.15 15.74
C LYS A 437 -17.37 -3.64 17.00
N VAL A 438 -17.27 -2.33 17.14
CA VAL A 438 -16.68 -1.72 18.34
C VAL A 438 -17.56 -2.00 19.54
N ARG A 439 -16.92 -2.36 20.66
CA ARG A 439 -17.52 -2.30 21.98
C ARG A 439 -16.59 -1.50 22.89
N VAL A 440 -17.02 -0.31 23.27
CA VAL A 440 -16.23 0.62 24.09
C VAL A 440 -16.20 0.11 25.53
N LEU A 441 -15.00 -0.11 26.04
CA LEU A 441 -14.76 -0.71 27.36
C LEU A 441 -13.67 0.09 28.11
N PRO A 442 -13.66 0.04 29.44
CA PRO A 442 -12.59 0.64 30.24
C PRO A 442 -11.25 -0.08 30.03
N TYR A 443 -10.19 0.51 30.57
CA TYR A 443 -8.78 0.10 30.41
C TYR A 443 -8.18 0.40 29.03
N LYS A 444 -6.98 -0.12 28.76
CA LYS A 444 -6.08 0.34 27.67
C LYS A 444 -5.74 -0.73 26.62
N THR A 445 -6.31 -1.93 26.72
CA THR A 445 -6.07 -3.04 25.80
C THR A 445 -7.21 -3.20 24.80
N PHE A 446 -6.91 -3.75 23.62
CA PHE A 446 -7.94 -4.25 22.74
C PHE A 446 -8.41 -5.62 23.22
N ARG A 447 -9.71 -5.83 23.36
CA ARG A 447 -10.23 -7.12 23.82
C ARG A 447 -10.73 -7.96 22.68
N LEU A 448 -10.32 -9.22 22.63
CA LEU A 448 -10.64 -10.13 21.53
C LEU A 448 -11.28 -11.41 22.08
N ASN A 449 -12.32 -11.88 21.38
CA ASN A 449 -12.90 -13.20 21.66
C ASN A 449 -11.90 -14.31 21.29
N LEU A 450 -11.68 -15.22 22.23
CA LEU A 450 -10.73 -16.35 22.12
C LEU A 450 -10.95 -17.24 20.88
N CYS A 451 -12.19 -17.39 20.40
CA CYS A 451 -12.51 -18.21 19.23
C CYS A 451 -11.90 -17.64 17.94
N VAL A 452 -11.61 -16.34 17.94
CA VAL A 452 -11.10 -15.57 16.80
C VAL A 452 -9.58 -15.42 16.85
N CYS A 453 -8.90 -16.00 17.84
CA CYS A 453 -7.43 -16.01 17.87
C CYS A 453 -6.78 -16.79 16.70
N PRO A 454 -7.29 -17.98 16.29
CA PRO A 454 -6.69 -18.75 15.19
C PRO A 454 -6.52 -18.01 13.85
N PRO A 455 -7.50 -17.25 13.32
CA PRO A 455 -7.29 -16.50 12.07
C PRO A 455 -6.27 -15.36 12.21
N TYR A 456 -6.09 -14.78 13.40
CA TYR A 456 -5.01 -13.80 13.60
C TYR A 456 -3.67 -14.43 13.97
N ASN A 457 -3.66 -15.74 14.26
CA ASN A 457 -2.56 -16.45 14.90
C ASN A 457 -2.08 -15.72 16.17
N ALA A 458 -3.02 -15.12 16.90
CA ALA A 458 -2.75 -14.23 18.03
C ALA A 458 -2.70 -15.02 19.35
N ASP A 459 -1.77 -14.63 20.22
CA ASP A 459 -1.68 -15.08 21.60
C ASP A 459 -1.73 -13.86 22.55
N PHE A 460 -1.55 -14.08 23.86
CA PHE A 460 -1.71 -13.04 24.88
C PHE A 460 -0.45 -12.87 25.74
N ASP A 461 0.73 -13.12 25.17
CA ASP A 461 2.02 -13.00 25.86
C ASP A 461 2.63 -11.57 25.82
N GLY A 462 1.90 -10.62 25.22
CA GLY A 462 2.38 -9.26 24.93
C GLY A 462 2.08 -8.80 23.51
N ASP A 463 1.47 -9.67 22.71
CA ASP A 463 0.98 -9.40 21.36
C ASP A 463 0.21 -8.06 21.22
N GLU A 464 0.51 -7.32 20.16
CA GLU A 464 -0.16 -6.06 19.81
C GLU A 464 -0.87 -6.18 18.47
N MET A 465 -2.05 -5.57 18.38
CA MET A 465 -2.85 -5.54 17.15
C MET A 465 -3.20 -4.11 16.72
N ASN A 466 -3.44 -3.95 15.43
CA ASN A 466 -3.80 -2.68 14.80
C ASN A 466 -5.31 -2.59 14.62
N LEU A 467 -5.85 -1.40 14.82
CA LEU A 467 -7.24 -1.05 14.57
C LEU A 467 -7.29 0.12 13.59
N HIS A 468 -8.10 0.00 12.55
CA HIS A 468 -8.32 1.05 11.55
C HIS A 468 -9.80 1.39 11.46
N VAL A 469 -10.13 2.67 11.35
CA VAL A 469 -11.52 3.15 11.31
C VAL A 469 -11.85 3.68 9.92
N PRO A 470 -12.62 2.95 9.09
CA PRO A 470 -13.01 3.41 7.76
C PRO A 470 -13.88 4.67 7.81
N GLN A 471 -13.48 5.69 7.06
CA GLN A 471 -14.09 7.02 7.14
C GLN A 471 -15.31 7.18 6.20
N SER A 472 -15.26 6.63 4.99
CA SER A 472 -16.40 6.69 4.05
C SER A 472 -17.48 5.67 4.41
N GLU A 473 -18.73 6.01 4.10
CA GLU A 473 -19.88 5.11 4.28
C GLU A 473 -19.74 3.84 3.41
N GLU A 474 -19.28 3.99 2.17
CA GLU A 474 -19.01 2.88 1.25
C GLU A 474 -18.01 1.87 1.83
N ALA A 475 -16.89 2.36 2.37
CA ALA A 475 -15.87 1.48 2.96
C ALA A 475 -16.37 0.77 4.23
N ARG A 476 -17.18 1.45 5.05
CA ARG A 476 -17.82 0.82 6.21
C ARG A 476 -18.83 -0.25 5.79
N ALA A 477 -19.64 0.02 4.77
CA ALA A 477 -20.63 -0.93 4.24
C ALA A 477 -19.94 -2.15 3.62
N GLU A 478 -18.90 -1.95 2.81
CA GLU A 478 -18.09 -3.03 2.24
C GLU A 478 -17.46 -3.90 3.34
N ALA A 479 -16.85 -3.27 4.35
CA ALA A 479 -16.27 -3.97 5.49
C ALA A 479 -17.33 -4.78 6.28
N LEU A 480 -18.51 -4.21 6.51
CA LEU A 480 -19.61 -4.89 7.20
C LEU A 480 -20.13 -6.10 6.43
N ILE A 481 -20.29 -5.98 5.11
CA ILE A 481 -20.91 -7.03 4.29
C ILE A 481 -19.92 -8.14 3.97
N LEU A 482 -18.68 -7.80 3.64
CA LEU A 482 -17.70 -8.77 3.11
C LEU A 482 -16.68 -9.24 4.15
N MET A 483 -16.33 -8.40 5.12
CA MET A 483 -15.19 -8.64 6.00
C MET A 483 -15.57 -8.95 7.45
N LEU A 484 -16.85 -8.91 7.82
CA LEU A 484 -17.30 -9.20 9.17
C LEU A 484 -16.87 -10.60 9.61
N VAL A 485 -16.46 -10.76 10.87
CA VAL A 485 -15.86 -12.01 11.40
C VAL A 485 -16.72 -13.24 11.13
N GLN A 486 -18.03 -13.17 11.36
CA GLN A 486 -18.96 -14.29 11.11
C GLN A 486 -18.97 -14.75 9.64
N GLU A 487 -18.71 -13.86 8.68
CA GLU A 487 -18.64 -14.16 7.25
C GLU A 487 -17.29 -14.80 6.85
N GLN A 488 -16.32 -14.82 7.76
CA GLN A 488 -14.98 -15.37 7.57
C GLN A 488 -14.70 -16.59 8.48
N ILE A 489 -15.74 -17.25 9.00
CA ILE A 489 -15.58 -18.47 9.82
C ILE A 489 -14.87 -19.58 9.02
N LEU A 490 -15.19 -19.74 7.74
CA LEU A 490 -14.60 -20.78 6.89
C LEU A 490 -13.30 -20.32 6.23
N SER A 491 -12.25 -21.14 6.34
CA SER A 491 -10.96 -20.87 5.71
C SER A 491 -11.04 -21.05 4.18
N PRO A 492 -10.58 -20.07 3.38
CA PRO A 492 -10.48 -20.22 1.93
C PRO A 492 -9.50 -21.30 1.47
N ARG A 493 -8.59 -21.76 2.36
CA ARG A 493 -7.54 -22.73 2.03
C ARG A 493 -8.07 -24.16 1.88
N TYR A 494 -8.99 -24.56 2.76
CA TYR A 494 -9.46 -25.96 2.83
C TYR A 494 -10.97 -26.09 3.12
N GLY A 495 -11.70 -24.97 3.20
CA GLY A 495 -13.15 -24.96 3.35
C GLY A 495 -13.68 -25.39 4.72
N GLY A 496 -12.83 -25.52 5.75
CA GLY A 496 -13.25 -25.81 7.13
C GLY A 496 -13.25 -24.58 8.04
N PRO A 497 -13.94 -24.62 9.19
CA PRO A 497 -14.05 -23.50 10.11
C PRO A 497 -12.70 -23.24 10.81
N ILE A 498 -12.07 -22.10 10.54
CA ILE A 498 -10.85 -21.68 11.25
C ILE A 498 -11.18 -21.06 12.60
N ILE A 499 -12.34 -20.42 12.72
CA ILE A 499 -12.89 -19.90 13.97
C ILE A 499 -13.62 -21.04 14.68
N GLY A 500 -13.33 -21.25 15.97
CA GLY A 500 -13.96 -22.31 16.75
C GLY A 500 -13.36 -22.44 18.14
N ALA A 501 -13.79 -23.49 18.84
CA ALA A 501 -13.39 -23.76 20.21
C ALA A 501 -11.88 -24.05 20.30
N ILE A 502 -11.26 -23.50 21.34
CA ILE A 502 -9.89 -23.78 21.76
C ILE A 502 -9.90 -24.33 23.19
N GLN A 503 -8.78 -24.93 23.61
CA GLN A 503 -8.44 -25.34 24.99
C GLN A 503 -9.65 -25.49 25.94
N ASP A 504 -9.92 -24.48 26.77
CA ASP A 504 -10.93 -24.51 27.83
C ASP A 504 -12.35 -24.79 27.35
N TYR A 505 -12.74 -24.24 26.20
CA TYR A 505 -14.05 -24.53 25.58
C TYR A 505 -14.19 -26.02 25.25
N ILE A 506 -13.11 -26.68 24.84
CA ILE A 506 -13.11 -28.11 24.51
C ILE A 506 -13.26 -28.93 25.80
N THR A 507 -12.54 -28.55 26.87
CA THR A 507 -12.64 -29.21 28.17
C THR A 507 -14.03 -29.06 28.78
N GLY A 508 -14.57 -27.83 28.77
CA GLY A 508 -15.92 -27.56 29.28
C GLY A 508 -17.00 -28.28 28.48
N ALA A 509 -16.91 -28.27 27.14
CA ALA A 509 -17.83 -29.03 26.31
C ALA A 509 -17.76 -30.53 26.59
N PHE A 510 -16.55 -31.07 26.75
CA PHE A 510 -16.35 -32.49 27.04
C PHE A 510 -16.94 -32.87 28.39
N LEU A 511 -16.59 -32.15 29.46
CA LEU A 511 -17.05 -32.45 30.82
C LEU A 511 -18.55 -32.24 30.98
N LEU A 512 -19.11 -31.19 30.37
CA LEU A 512 -20.55 -30.93 30.44
C LEU A 512 -21.35 -32.03 29.73
N THR A 513 -20.88 -32.53 28.60
CA THR A 513 -21.65 -33.46 27.76
C THR A 513 -21.43 -34.94 28.08
N ARG A 514 -20.72 -35.31 29.16
CA ARG A 514 -20.57 -36.72 29.57
C ARG A 514 -21.90 -37.32 30.05
N LYS A 515 -22.06 -38.64 29.95
CA LYS A 515 -23.24 -39.36 30.49
C LYS A 515 -23.38 -39.23 32.01
N GLU A 516 -22.25 -39.08 32.70
CA GLU A 516 -22.16 -39.00 34.16
C GLU A 516 -22.59 -37.63 34.70
N THR A 517 -22.73 -36.61 33.85
CA THR A 517 -23.01 -35.24 34.26
C THR A 517 -24.50 -35.05 34.52
N LEU A 518 -24.84 -34.95 35.82
CA LEU A 518 -26.18 -34.67 36.32
C LEU A 518 -26.17 -33.30 37.00
N LEU A 519 -27.08 -32.43 36.58
CA LEU A 519 -27.19 -31.06 37.05
C LEU A 519 -28.51 -30.87 37.80
N THR A 520 -28.45 -30.21 38.94
CA THR A 520 -29.63 -29.77 39.68
C THR A 520 -30.35 -28.64 38.93
N ARG A 521 -31.59 -28.35 39.32
CA ARG A 521 -32.35 -27.24 38.74
C ARG A 521 -31.63 -25.90 38.88
N GLU A 522 -30.98 -25.67 40.02
CA GLU A 522 -30.26 -24.43 40.34
C GLU A 522 -29.04 -24.27 39.42
N GLU A 523 -28.19 -25.30 39.35
CA GLU A 523 -27.00 -25.31 38.49
C GLU A 523 -27.38 -25.14 37.00
N ALA A 524 -28.38 -25.90 36.53
CA ALA A 524 -28.84 -25.80 35.15
C ALA A 524 -29.38 -24.40 34.82
N SER A 525 -30.13 -23.78 35.74
CA SER A 525 -30.66 -22.43 35.55
C SER A 525 -29.54 -21.38 35.55
N GLN A 526 -28.57 -21.49 36.46
CA GLN A 526 -27.43 -20.56 36.54
C GLN A 526 -26.56 -20.61 35.28
N LEU A 527 -26.31 -21.83 34.75
CA LEU A 527 -25.57 -22.03 33.51
C LEU A 527 -26.30 -21.40 32.31
N LEU A 528 -27.60 -21.61 32.20
CA LEU A 528 -28.41 -21.06 31.10
C LEU A 528 -28.52 -19.53 31.14
N ILE A 529 -28.65 -18.94 32.34
CA ILE A 529 -28.66 -17.48 32.51
C ILE A 529 -27.33 -16.88 32.06
N SER A 530 -26.20 -17.49 32.44
CA SER A 530 -24.87 -17.04 32.04
C SER A 530 -24.63 -17.12 30.53
N ALA A 531 -25.27 -18.08 29.85
CA ALA A 531 -25.26 -18.22 28.40
C ALA A 531 -26.24 -17.28 27.67
N GLY A 532 -27.06 -16.51 28.40
CA GLY A 532 -28.06 -15.61 27.83
C GLY A 532 -29.24 -16.35 27.19
N TYR A 533 -29.67 -17.45 27.81
CA TYR A 533 -30.88 -18.16 27.42
C TYR A 533 -32.12 -17.55 28.09
N GLU A 534 -33.13 -17.19 27.29
CA GLU A 534 -34.36 -16.52 27.74
C GLU A 534 -35.60 -17.43 27.71
N GLY A 535 -35.45 -18.69 27.33
CA GLY A 535 -36.57 -19.64 27.21
C GLY A 535 -36.86 -20.41 28.50
N ASP A 536 -37.91 -21.22 28.46
CA ASP A 536 -38.28 -22.10 29.57
C ASP A 536 -37.26 -23.23 29.76
N LEU A 537 -37.03 -23.60 31.02
CA LEU A 537 -36.21 -24.77 31.35
C LEU A 537 -36.92 -26.04 30.83
N PRO A 538 -36.24 -26.89 30.03
CA PRO A 538 -36.86 -28.10 29.50
C PRO A 538 -37.18 -29.08 30.64
N PRO A 539 -38.10 -30.05 30.45
CA PRO A 539 -38.44 -31.01 31.50
C PRO A 539 -37.23 -31.85 31.91
N PRO A 540 -37.04 -32.19 33.20
CA PRO A 540 -35.86 -32.93 33.66
C PRO A 540 -35.75 -34.29 32.96
N ALA A 541 -34.53 -34.64 32.55
CA ALA A 541 -34.24 -35.92 31.89
C ALA A 541 -34.41 -37.11 32.86
N ILE A 542 -34.14 -36.89 34.15
CA ILE A 542 -34.32 -37.87 35.21
C ILE A 542 -35.27 -37.26 36.25
N LYS A 543 -36.37 -37.96 36.54
CA LYS A 543 -37.41 -37.49 37.49
C LYS A 543 -37.27 -38.10 38.89
N GLU A 544 -36.74 -39.31 38.98
CA GLU A 544 -36.58 -40.05 40.23
C GLU A 544 -35.12 -40.53 40.37
N PRO A 545 -34.53 -40.55 41.58
CA PRO A 545 -35.09 -40.16 42.89
C PRO A 545 -35.10 -38.63 43.15
N LYS A 546 -34.45 -37.84 42.30
CA LYS A 546 -34.50 -36.37 42.29
C LYS A 546 -34.51 -35.89 40.83
N GLU A 547 -35.03 -34.69 40.62
CA GLU A 547 -35.04 -34.07 39.30
C GLU A 547 -33.62 -33.63 38.90
N PHE A 548 -33.10 -34.23 37.82
CA PHE A 548 -31.81 -33.88 37.24
C PHE A 548 -31.92 -33.59 35.75
N TRP A 549 -31.12 -32.61 35.32
CA TRP A 549 -30.89 -32.24 33.93
C TRP A 549 -29.54 -32.80 33.48
N THR A 550 -29.42 -33.10 32.19
CA THR A 550 -28.14 -33.54 31.62
C THR A 550 -27.48 -32.39 30.87
N GLY A 551 -26.15 -32.34 30.84
CA GLY A 551 -25.48 -31.32 30.04
C GLY A 551 -25.76 -31.44 28.53
N LYS A 552 -26.02 -32.66 28.02
CA LYS A 552 -26.49 -32.88 26.64
C LYS A 552 -27.80 -32.14 26.36
N GLN A 553 -28.72 -32.17 27.31
CA GLN A 553 -30.00 -31.46 27.21
C GLN A 553 -29.81 -29.94 27.18
N LEU A 554 -28.91 -29.40 28.01
CA LEU A 554 -28.63 -27.96 28.01
C LEU A 554 -28.03 -27.50 26.68
N VAL A 555 -27.07 -28.24 26.12
CA VAL A 555 -26.46 -27.88 24.83
C VAL A 555 -27.47 -27.97 23.67
N SER A 556 -28.41 -28.91 23.74
CA SER A 556 -29.48 -29.08 22.73
C SER A 556 -30.40 -27.87 22.61
N LEU A 557 -30.43 -26.97 23.61
CA LEU A 557 -31.23 -25.75 23.56
C LEU A 557 -30.66 -24.74 22.55
N PHE A 558 -29.36 -24.79 22.26
CA PHE A 558 -28.67 -23.87 21.36
C PHE A 558 -28.55 -24.36 19.93
N LEU A 559 -29.06 -25.56 19.61
CA LEU A 559 -29.03 -26.15 18.27
C LEU A 559 -30.36 -25.91 17.53
N PRO A 560 -30.33 -25.71 16.20
CA PRO A 560 -31.56 -25.65 15.39
C PRO A 560 -32.39 -26.94 15.50
N LYS A 561 -33.72 -26.82 15.56
CA LYS A 561 -34.63 -27.95 15.83
C LYS A 561 -34.74 -29.00 14.71
N ASP A 562 -34.22 -28.71 13.53
CA ASP A 562 -34.12 -29.62 12.39
C ASP A 562 -32.68 -30.10 12.14
N PHE A 563 -31.74 -29.74 13.02
CA PHE A 563 -30.33 -30.06 12.84
C PHE A 563 -30.05 -31.53 13.11
N ASN A 564 -29.39 -32.20 12.17
CA ASN A 564 -29.01 -33.60 12.25
C ASN A 564 -27.51 -33.75 12.00
N TYR A 565 -26.81 -34.47 12.88
CA TYR A 565 -25.38 -34.69 12.78
C TYR A 565 -24.98 -36.04 13.39
N THR A 566 -24.08 -36.74 12.71
CA THR A 566 -23.47 -37.97 13.21
C THR A 566 -21.97 -37.93 12.98
N GLY A 567 -21.19 -38.18 14.03
CA GLY A 567 -19.73 -38.13 13.92
C GLY A 567 -19.02 -38.87 15.05
N LYS A 568 -17.77 -39.25 14.82
CA LYS A 568 -16.92 -39.82 15.88
C LYS A 568 -16.25 -38.70 16.65
N ALA A 569 -16.37 -38.70 17.98
CA ALA A 569 -15.62 -37.82 18.86
C ALA A 569 -14.11 -38.14 18.79
N ASN A 570 -13.29 -37.23 19.29
CA ASN A 570 -11.85 -37.42 19.46
C ASN A 570 -11.51 -38.49 20.50
N ILE A 571 -12.32 -38.65 21.56
CA ILE A 571 -12.14 -39.70 22.59
C ILE A 571 -12.33 -41.15 22.06
N CYS A 572 -12.79 -41.33 20.81
CA CYS A 572 -13.04 -42.65 20.26
C CYS A 572 -11.77 -43.53 20.26
N HIS A 573 -11.80 -44.62 21.03
CA HIS A 573 -10.73 -45.62 21.17
C HIS A 573 -10.45 -46.46 19.90
N LYS A 574 -11.09 -46.16 18.77
CA LYS A 574 -10.94 -46.88 17.50
C LYS A 574 -11.03 -48.41 17.64
N CYS A 575 -12.02 -48.89 18.38
CA CYS A 575 -12.29 -50.32 18.56
C CYS A 575 -12.50 -51.01 17.20
N ASP A 576 -12.14 -52.30 17.10
CA ASP A 576 -12.22 -53.10 15.86
C ASP A 576 -13.65 -53.13 15.28
N ILE A 577 -14.67 -53.15 16.14
CA ILE A 577 -16.08 -53.06 15.76
C ILE A 577 -16.70 -51.81 16.39
N CYS A 578 -17.19 -50.90 15.55
CA CYS A 578 -17.83 -49.66 15.99
C CYS A 578 -19.33 -49.88 16.25
N LYS A 579 -19.72 -49.93 17.53
CA LYS A 579 -21.13 -50.05 17.97
C LYS A 579 -21.98 -48.77 17.80
N LYS A 580 -21.45 -47.72 17.18
CA LYS A 580 -22.12 -46.42 16.93
C LYS A 580 -22.83 -45.87 18.18
N GLU A 581 -24.16 -45.74 18.17
CA GLU A 581 -24.99 -45.20 19.26
C GLU A 581 -24.84 -45.98 20.58
N GLU A 582 -24.60 -47.29 20.50
CA GLU A 582 -24.38 -48.17 21.65
C GLU A 582 -22.91 -48.19 22.11
N CYS A 583 -22.16 -47.13 21.80
CA CYS A 583 -20.77 -47.03 22.23
C CYS A 583 -20.68 -46.98 23.77
N PRO A 584 -19.93 -47.90 24.42
CA PRO A 584 -19.79 -47.92 25.87
C PRO A 584 -19.04 -46.69 26.40
N TYR A 585 -18.19 -46.07 25.55
CA TYR A 585 -17.37 -44.91 25.90
C TYR A 585 -18.00 -43.56 25.55
N ASP A 586 -19.27 -43.54 25.11
CA ASP A 586 -19.97 -42.31 24.67
C ASP A 586 -19.18 -41.49 23.63
N ALA A 587 -18.48 -42.18 22.73
CA ALA A 587 -17.57 -41.55 21.77
C ALA A 587 -18.19 -41.30 20.38
N TYR A 588 -19.49 -41.57 20.22
CA TYR A 588 -20.21 -41.41 18.96
C TYR A 588 -21.30 -40.35 19.11
N VAL A 589 -21.05 -39.19 18.50
CA VAL A 589 -21.93 -38.02 18.57
C VAL A 589 -23.09 -38.20 17.62
N VAL A 590 -24.31 -38.17 18.17
CA VAL A 590 -25.56 -38.23 17.41
C VAL A 590 -26.47 -37.12 17.87
N ILE A 591 -26.76 -36.22 16.95
CA ILE A 591 -27.73 -35.14 17.10
C ILE A 591 -28.85 -35.43 16.11
N ARG A 592 -30.09 -35.48 16.60
CA ARG A 592 -31.28 -35.58 15.75
C ARG A 592 -32.26 -34.48 16.11
N ASN A 593 -32.74 -33.75 15.10
CA ASN A 593 -33.69 -32.65 15.28
C ASN A 593 -33.28 -31.67 16.41
N GLY A 594 -32.00 -31.27 16.42
CA GLY A 594 -31.43 -30.36 17.41
C GLY A 594 -31.22 -30.95 18.80
N ILE A 595 -31.50 -32.23 19.02
CA ILE A 595 -31.34 -32.91 20.31
C ILE A 595 -30.08 -33.77 20.27
N LEU A 596 -29.13 -33.49 21.18
CA LEU A 596 -27.93 -34.28 21.39
C LEU A 596 -28.28 -35.55 22.18
N ILE A 597 -28.45 -36.66 21.46
CA ILE A 597 -28.88 -37.95 22.01
C ILE A 597 -27.71 -38.70 22.63
N SER A 598 -26.60 -38.83 21.90
CA SER A 598 -25.42 -39.57 22.34
C SER A 598 -24.14 -38.84 21.96
N GLY A 599 -23.06 -39.18 22.65
CA GLY A 599 -21.72 -38.68 22.39
C GLY A 599 -21.34 -37.46 23.22
N VAL A 600 -20.03 -37.24 23.31
CA VAL A 600 -19.42 -36.07 23.94
C VAL A 600 -18.93 -35.07 22.89
N LEU A 601 -19.07 -33.78 23.21
CA LEU A 601 -18.52 -32.71 22.39
C LEU A 601 -17.05 -32.47 22.76
N ASP A 602 -16.18 -32.48 21.76
CA ASP A 602 -14.76 -32.25 21.94
C ASP A 602 -14.15 -31.54 20.73
N LYS A 603 -12.81 -31.59 20.60
CA LYS A 603 -12.08 -30.96 19.49
C LYS A 603 -12.68 -31.29 18.14
N LYS A 604 -13.08 -32.54 17.85
CA LYS A 604 -13.65 -32.91 16.54
C LYS A 604 -15.03 -32.31 16.27
N SER A 605 -15.75 -31.98 17.34
CA SER A 605 -17.13 -31.48 17.24
C SER A 605 -17.18 -29.97 17.07
N ILE A 606 -16.39 -29.22 17.85
CA ILE A 606 -16.47 -27.75 17.92
C ILE A 606 -15.11 -27.05 17.75
N GLY A 607 -14.01 -27.80 17.61
CA GLY A 607 -12.67 -27.23 17.59
C GLY A 607 -12.33 -26.47 16.32
N ALA A 608 -11.52 -25.42 16.47
CA ALA A 608 -10.95 -24.68 15.35
C ALA A 608 -10.17 -25.59 14.39
N GLY A 609 -10.38 -25.38 13.09
CA GLY A 609 -9.72 -26.08 11.99
C GLY A 609 -10.26 -27.49 11.69
N GLN A 610 -11.36 -27.92 12.33
CA GLN A 610 -11.94 -29.24 12.07
C GLN A 610 -12.96 -29.21 10.91
N PRO A 611 -12.64 -29.83 9.76
CA PRO A 611 -13.62 -30.00 8.68
C PRO A 611 -14.72 -30.98 9.11
N GLU A 612 -15.86 -30.90 8.42
CA GLU A 612 -17.08 -31.71 8.69
C GLU A 612 -17.57 -31.72 10.17
N SER A 613 -17.16 -30.74 10.97
CA SER A 613 -17.57 -30.59 12.37
C SER A 613 -18.99 -30.02 12.50
N ILE A 614 -19.52 -29.97 13.73
CA ILE A 614 -20.84 -29.38 14.02
C ILE A 614 -20.84 -27.92 13.57
N LEU A 615 -19.80 -27.15 13.94
CA LEU A 615 -19.66 -25.75 13.52
C LEU A 615 -19.65 -25.61 11.99
N HIS A 616 -18.94 -26.49 11.28
CA HIS A 616 -18.90 -26.45 9.83
C HIS A 616 -20.30 -26.68 9.23
N ARG A 617 -21.04 -27.67 9.75
CA ARG A 617 -22.40 -27.96 9.30
C ARG A 617 -23.36 -26.81 9.61
N LEU A 618 -23.27 -26.20 10.79
CA LEU A 618 -24.09 -25.04 11.14
C LEU A 618 -23.88 -23.87 10.17
N VAL A 619 -22.62 -23.58 9.80
CA VAL A 619 -22.33 -22.52 8.81
C VAL A 619 -22.84 -22.88 7.41
N LYS A 620 -22.68 -24.14 6.99
CA LYS A 620 -22.95 -24.56 5.62
C LYS A 620 -24.44 -24.81 5.34
N ASP A 621 -25.13 -25.45 6.28
CA ASP A 621 -26.50 -25.94 6.09
C ASP A 621 -27.54 -24.89 6.54
N TYR A 622 -27.14 -23.90 7.36
CA TYR A 622 -27.99 -22.79 7.82
C TYR A 622 -27.41 -21.44 7.40
N SER A 623 -26.94 -20.64 8.36
CA SER A 623 -26.34 -19.33 8.12
C SER A 623 -25.16 -19.08 9.06
N THR A 624 -24.34 -18.10 8.68
CA THR A 624 -23.26 -17.57 9.52
C THR A 624 -23.78 -16.96 10.83
N ASP A 625 -25.00 -16.40 10.83
CA ASP A 625 -25.67 -15.89 12.04
C ASP A 625 -26.00 -16.99 13.05
N VAL A 626 -26.52 -18.13 12.60
CA VAL A 626 -26.81 -19.28 13.48
C VAL A 626 -25.52 -19.82 14.09
N ALA A 627 -24.46 -19.92 13.29
CA ALA A 627 -23.14 -20.35 13.78
C ALA A 627 -22.55 -19.35 14.79
N ARG A 628 -22.69 -18.04 14.55
CA ARG A 628 -22.31 -16.99 15.50
C ARG A 628 -23.06 -17.14 16.82
N GLU A 629 -24.38 -17.25 16.78
CA GLU A 629 -25.20 -17.36 18.00
C GLU A 629 -24.88 -18.61 18.80
N PHE A 630 -24.65 -19.74 18.12
CA PHE A 630 -24.19 -20.95 18.76
C PHE A 630 -22.84 -20.74 19.47
N MET A 631 -21.86 -20.11 18.81
CA MET A 631 -20.57 -19.80 19.42
C MET A 631 -20.69 -18.82 20.59
N ASP A 632 -21.41 -17.71 20.41
CA ASP A 632 -21.53 -16.66 21.44
C ASP A 632 -22.26 -17.15 22.70
N LYS A 633 -23.22 -18.08 22.57
CA LYS A 633 -24.02 -18.59 23.69
C LYS A 633 -23.48 -19.91 24.24
N ALA A 634 -23.39 -20.95 23.41
CA ALA A 634 -23.02 -22.28 23.87
C ALA A 634 -21.57 -22.33 24.40
N PHE A 635 -20.67 -21.48 23.91
CA PHE A 635 -19.29 -21.51 24.39
C PHE A 635 -19.14 -20.81 25.75
N ARG A 636 -19.96 -19.79 26.03
CA ARG A 636 -20.04 -19.21 27.39
C ARG A 636 -20.54 -20.24 28.40
N LEU A 637 -21.53 -21.05 28.01
CA LEU A 637 -22.01 -22.17 28.82
C LEU A 637 -20.85 -23.12 29.19
N PHE A 638 -19.98 -23.45 28.23
CA PHE A 638 -18.84 -24.33 28.47
C PHE A 638 -17.81 -23.74 29.42
N LEU A 639 -17.55 -22.43 29.33
CA LEU A 639 -16.62 -21.76 30.23
C LEU A 639 -17.17 -21.65 31.66
N VAL A 640 -18.43 -21.23 31.82
CA VAL A 640 -19.04 -21.07 33.15
C VAL A 640 -19.20 -22.41 33.86
N TYR A 641 -19.27 -23.52 33.12
CA TYR A 641 -19.31 -24.85 33.73
C TYR A 641 -17.99 -25.31 34.34
N ILE A 642 -16.85 -24.80 33.85
CA ILE A 642 -15.51 -25.19 34.34
C ILE A 642 -14.89 -24.16 35.30
N ASP A 643 -15.49 -22.96 35.37
CA ASP A 643 -15.19 -21.90 36.34
C ASP A 643 -15.97 -22.16 37.63
#